data_AF-A0A5B0N3Q1-F1
#
_entry.id   AF-A0A5B0N3Q1-F1
#
_cell.length_a   1.000
_cell.length_b   1.000
_cell.length_c   1.000
_cell.angle_alpha   90.00
_cell.angle_beta   90.00
_cell.angle_gamma   90.00
#
_symmetry.space_group_name_H-M   'P 1'
#
loop_
_entity.id
_entity.type
_entity.pdbx_description
1 polymer ?
#
loop_
_entity_poly.entity_id
_entity_poly.type
_entity_poly.pdbx_seq_one_letter_code
_entity_poly.pdbx_strand_id
1 'polypeptide(L)'
;MMTLGLPPHSSNWDKVGDAFYRKEEIYRMSWPVIDLSFYRVVGAPFAGPVAMTFDTSKPIPVLDPSSSMPSSTRPRIHVYSCSGQLIHTVVWDHPSSLVCFGFTNAESLVTVSSNGFYRLYPISCNSSTPADLLPYTQHSLGSITEEIGVLDAIIWSDGMLVMRSDLTFVQIKGWPESPLSEFSDPAENLIKDPNEGVSNFNQIDPFSTQLGSESQPHIYNPDRSNGKRESIDSGGLTEKPTAWAVIPPHSSSTGVVQILASRQDSIVVIDPMDSTDQRLAAKGPFLRIVPSPNGKFLALLTGPGSPKPYTVWVVSSDFSRELSEFSLVEQSGQDFMNDGPPTQMVWCGGDTIVIAWEKSLLMIGPFGASLRYTFNDSIHLVTEIDGIRILSLSTCESLSKVASCTSMVFTPGSTSPAAILFDAMDHFDKHSARVADEHIRNIRKKLTEAVDVCVQAAGREFEPRWQQRLIKAAAFGKVFLDVHNPEPFVKMAKTLRVLNAVRDYKIGIPLTYEQYISHHPDHLISRLTARSHYLLALRLTEFLNLSPAGVLRHWARNLILNMDSASTIDTSKSVTSPASVCRRIVSKLKDRHGVSPADIAEIAWSLGKTKLCTELLAHELKPTKQIPLLMRMDQGKEALQQSIKSLDPDLIQTVLWETRARKPLAEFLSVVERKDEAISTLRVWAKASVERNFINEKEPVSSKTINVGSDWELYRDFCYQDDRRTESGCLCLEESYLTYCPTLTYTPTAVTDWEAFFALKLGKIKSALKFFQEDSERVFEQGMLNESVRLLAFQKTLIIDIMKSYGTGATASSNQAHDQLKKNFMEAMISNKGLTMPSLTETIRQCVKLGLRKQADKLKTDFKVPEKRFWYVKMKALVEMKDWDGLENWSGKKSPIGFEPFVNHLLAMGCHREALRYVPKCEARNRVELYVKCGEWVTAGEECADRGETAKLIELRQRCPSPHVAAALSKMIEDLAA
;
A
#
# COMPACT_ATOMS: atom_id res chain seq x y z
N MET A 1 0.35 59.43 -20.74
CA MET A 1 0.63 59.14 -22.16
C MET A 1 -0.69 58.86 -22.84
N MET A 2 -1.01 59.60 -23.90
CA MET A 2 -2.20 59.42 -24.72
C MET A 2 -2.29 57.97 -25.23
N THR A 3 -3.50 57.44 -25.27
CA THR A 3 -3.88 56.14 -25.83
C THR A 3 -3.55 56.08 -27.33
N LEU A 4 -2.30 55.77 -27.67
CA LEU A 4 -2.03 55.06 -28.92
C LEU A 4 -2.72 53.70 -28.78
N GLY A 5 -3.77 53.51 -29.58
CA GLY A 5 -4.53 52.26 -29.60
C GLY A 5 -3.57 51.10 -29.78
N LEU A 6 -3.53 50.21 -28.79
CA LEU A 6 -2.78 48.97 -28.90
C LEU A 6 -3.32 48.19 -30.10
N PRO A 7 -2.45 47.53 -30.88
CA PRO A 7 -2.89 46.77 -32.03
C PRO A 7 -3.95 45.73 -31.62
N PRO A 8 -4.92 45.42 -32.50
CA PRO A 8 -5.93 44.42 -32.21
C PRO A 8 -5.26 43.08 -31.87
N HIS A 9 -5.86 42.27 -30.99
CA HIS A 9 -5.28 40.98 -30.58
C HIS A 9 -4.98 40.05 -31.77
N SER A 10 -5.75 40.17 -32.85
CA SER A 10 -5.56 39.42 -34.09
C SER A 10 -4.42 39.94 -34.98
N SER A 11 -3.63 40.92 -34.55
CA SER A 11 -2.60 41.56 -35.40
C SER A 11 -1.41 40.65 -35.71
N ASN A 12 -1.15 39.65 -34.85
CA ASN A 12 -0.09 38.67 -35.01
C ASN A 12 -0.60 37.33 -35.57
N TRP A 13 -1.78 37.33 -36.21
CA TRP A 13 -2.38 36.14 -36.79
C TRP A 13 -2.15 36.11 -38.29
N ASP A 14 -1.52 35.04 -38.75
CA ASP A 14 -1.28 34.77 -40.15
C ASP A 14 -2.23 33.68 -40.64
N LYS A 15 -2.86 33.89 -41.80
CA LYS A 15 -3.81 32.94 -42.37
C LYS A 15 -3.09 31.92 -43.24
N VAL A 16 -3.29 30.63 -42.97
CA VAL A 16 -2.77 29.51 -43.77
C VAL A 16 -3.93 28.58 -44.12
N GLY A 17 -4.34 28.59 -45.39
CA GLY A 17 -5.57 27.92 -45.83
C GLY A 17 -6.79 28.51 -45.12
N ASP A 18 -7.55 27.67 -44.43
CA ASP A 18 -8.75 28.07 -43.69
C ASP A 18 -8.51 28.33 -42.19
N ALA A 19 -7.27 28.18 -41.72
CA ALA A 19 -6.91 28.36 -40.32
C ALA A 19 -6.02 29.59 -40.11
N PHE A 20 -6.08 30.17 -38.91
CA PHE A 20 -5.15 31.19 -38.45
C PHE A 20 -4.06 30.55 -37.60
N TYR A 21 -2.84 31.01 -37.76
CA TYR A 21 -1.67 30.66 -36.97
C TYR A 21 -1.14 31.90 -36.30
N ARG A 22 -0.55 31.75 -35.13
CA ARG A 22 0.09 32.86 -34.43
C ARG A 22 1.49 32.48 -33.98
N LYS A 23 2.39 33.45 -34.11
CA LYS A 23 3.75 33.38 -33.58
C LYS A 23 3.87 34.33 -32.40
N GLU A 24 4.25 33.82 -31.25
CA GLU A 24 4.35 34.58 -30.00
C GLU A 24 5.74 34.40 -29.36
N GLU A 25 6.42 35.50 -29.04
CA GLU A 25 7.64 35.50 -28.21
C GLU A 25 7.25 35.18 -26.76
N ILE A 26 7.77 34.07 -26.22
CA ILE A 26 7.48 33.62 -24.86
C ILE A 26 8.54 34.16 -23.90
N TYR A 27 9.81 33.94 -24.21
CA TYR A 27 10.93 34.37 -23.39
C TYR A 27 12.05 34.97 -24.23
N ARG A 28 12.77 35.91 -23.64
CA ARG A 28 14.09 36.32 -24.11
C ARG A 28 15.14 35.42 -23.50
N MET A 29 15.96 34.82 -24.34
CA MET A 29 16.99 33.88 -23.94
C MET A 29 18.18 34.63 -23.34
N SER A 30 18.71 34.12 -22.24
CA SER A 30 19.90 34.66 -21.56
C SER A 30 20.92 33.57 -21.27
N TRP A 31 21.35 32.87 -22.31
CA TRP A 31 22.36 31.79 -22.23
C TRP A 31 23.65 32.16 -22.97
N PRO A 32 24.81 31.61 -22.58
CA PRO A 32 26.12 31.94 -23.16
C PRO A 32 26.39 31.26 -24.51
N VAL A 33 25.34 30.95 -25.28
CA VAL A 33 25.43 30.22 -26.54
C VAL A 33 25.73 31.20 -27.68
N ILE A 34 26.72 30.87 -28.52
CA ILE A 34 27.16 31.73 -29.63
C ILE A 34 26.35 31.46 -30.89
N ASP A 35 26.18 30.19 -31.26
CA ASP A 35 25.41 29.77 -32.43
C ASP A 35 24.86 28.36 -32.20
N LEU A 36 23.54 28.18 -32.34
CA LEU A 36 22.88 26.89 -32.18
C LEU A 36 23.27 25.89 -33.26
N SER A 37 23.77 26.35 -34.41
CA SER A 37 24.19 25.48 -35.51
C SER A 37 25.29 24.49 -35.08
N PHE A 38 26.13 24.82 -34.09
CA PHE A 38 27.20 23.94 -33.60
C PHE A 38 26.76 22.89 -32.59
N TYR A 39 25.49 22.90 -32.17
CA TYR A 39 25.00 22.04 -31.10
C TYR A 39 23.98 21.03 -31.61
N ARG A 40 24.04 19.82 -31.04
CA ARG A 40 22.89 18.91 -31.03
C ARG A 40 21.96 19.39 -29.92
N VAL A 41 20.72 19.70 -30.26
CA VAL A 41 19.72 20.25 -29.34
C VAL A 41 18.53 19.30 -29.25
N VAL A 42 18.02 19.08 -28.04
CA VAL A 42 16.81 18.30 -27.78
C VAL A 42 15.96 19.03 -26.74
N GLY A 43 14.68 19.26 -27.05
CA GLY A 43 13.72 19.78 -26.10
C GLY A 43 12.92 18.66 -25.44
N ALA A 44 12.72 18.75 -24.12
CA ALA A 44 11.82 17.88 -23.40
C ALA A 44 10.36 18.23 -23.73
N PRO A 45 9.46 17.24 -23.86
CA PRO A 45 8.05 17.49 -24.20
C PRO A 45 7.32 18.32 -23.13
N PHE A 46 6.13 18.82 -23.47
CA PHE A 46 5.24 19.55 -22.56
C PHE A 46 5.91 20.80 -21.98
N ALA A 47 6.56 21.60 -22.82
CA ALA A 47 7.25 22.81 -22.38
C ALA A 47 8.38 22.56 -21.36
N GLY A 48 9.04 21.40 -21.46
CA GLY A 48 10.15 21.01 -20.59
C GLY A 48 11.50 21.65 -20.96
N PRO A 49 12.58 21.32 -20.24
CA PRO A 49 13.90 21.92 -20.44
C PRO A 49 14.51 21.54 -21.80
N VAL A 50 15.59 22.24 -22.15
CA VAL A 50 16.34 22.03 -23.40
C VAL A 50 17.72 21.51 -23.05
N ALA A 51 18.10 20.34 -23.58
CA ALA A 51 19.45 19.81 -23.50
C ALA A 51 20.22 20.13 -24.79
N MET A 52 21.49 20.48 -24.64
CA MET A 52 22.39 20.70 -25.77
C MET A 52 23.79 20.17 -25.49
N THR A 53 24.43 19.64 -26.52
CA THR A 53 25.85 19.24 -26.51
C THR A 53 26.50 19.69 -27.81
N PHE A 54 27.80 19.98 -27.76
CA PHE A 54 28.56 20.31 -28.96
C PHE A 54 28.50 19.14 -29.96
N ASP A 55 28.29 19.45 -31.24
CA ASP A 55 28.26 18.46 -32.31
C ASP A 55 29.69 18.10 -32.73
N THR A 56 30.15 16.90 -32.36
CA THR A 56 31.50 16.43 -32.68
C THR A 56 31.74 16.21 -34.18
N SER A 57 30.69 16.19 -35.01
CA SER A 57 30.83 16.12 -36.47
C SER A 57 31.21 17.46 -37.10
N LYS A 58 31.05 18.57 -36.36
CA LYS A 58 31.31 19.93 -36.84
C LYS A 58 32.67 20.43 -36.34
N PRO A 59 33.37 21.26 -37.13
CA PRO A 59 34.65 21.83 -36.71
C PRO A 59 34.46 22.75 -35.50
N ILE A 60 35.39 22.68 -34.54
CA ILE A 60 35.38 23.53 -33.34
C ILE A 60 35.72 24.96 -33.75
N PRO A 61 34.84 25.95 -33.53
CA PRO A 61 35.17 27.34 -33.80
C PRO A 61 36.23 27.84 -32.80
N VAL A 62 37.34 28.38 -33.31
CA VAL A 62 38.37 29.04 -32.51
C VAL A 62 37.89 30.46 -32.19
N LEU A 63 37.31 30.67 -31.00
CA LEU A 63 36.87 31.99 -30.52
C LEU A 63 37.32 32.26 -29.07
N ASP A 64 37.45 33.55 -28.80
CA ASP A 64 37.99 34.30 -27.64
C ASP A 64 38.16 33.55 -26.28
N PRO A 65 39.31 33.72 -25.57
CA PRO A 65 39.64 32.99 -24.34
C PRO A 65 38.78 33.37 -23.11
N SER A 66 37.84 34.28 -23.27
CA SER A 66 36.82 34.64 -22.27
C SER A 66 35.56 33.77 -22.36
N SER A 67 35.39 33.01 -23.46
CA SER A 67 34.26 32.11 -23.68
C SER A 67 34.48 30.77 -22.96
N SER A 68 33.43 30.27 -22.30
CA SER A 68 33.46 29.01 -21.55
C SER A 68 33.49 27.78 -22.46
N MET A 69 34.49 27.67 -23.34
CA MET A 69 34.79 26.45 -24.08
C MET A 69 35.69 25.54 -23.22
N PRO A 70 35.37 24.24 -23.10
CA PRO A 70 36.19 23.34 -22.30
C PRO A 70 37.50 23.05 -23.03
N SER A 71 38.63 23.30 -22.36
CA SER A 71 39.94 22.71 -22.66
C SER A 71 39.97 21.17 -22.45
N SER A 72 38.80 20.53 -22.38
CA SER A 72 38.60 19.14 -21.98
C SER A 72 38.10 18.33 -23.16
N THR A 73 38.72 17.16 -23.37
CA THR A 73 38.41 16.21 -24.44
C THR A 73 37.08 15.46 -24.27
N ARG A 74 36.35 15.68 -23.17
CA ARG A 74 35.09 14.98 -22.84
C ARG A 74 33.84 15.82 -23.18
N PRO A 75 32.82 15.24 -23.83
CA PRO A 75 31.61 15.98 -24.18
C PRO A 75 30.82 16.39 -22.94
N ARG A 76 30.21 17.58 -22.98
CA ARG A 76 29.39 18.15 -21.90
C ARG A 76 27.99 18.41 -22.43
N ILE A 77 26.98 17.91 -21.72
CA ILE A 77 25.57 18.13 -22.03
C ILE A 77 25.04 19.19 -21.07
N HIS A 78 24.70 20.36 -21.60
CA HIS A 78 24.11 21.46 -20.84
C HIS A 78 22.59 21.40 -20.91
N VAL A 79 21.93 21.48 -19.76
CA VAL A 79 20.47 21.48 -19.63
C VAL A 79 20.01 22.85 -19.17
N TYR A 80 19.23 23.53 -20.01
CA TYR A 80 18.69 24.87 -19.78
C TYR A 80 17.16 24.83 -19.58
N SER A 81 16.63 25.79 -18.86
CA SER A 81 15.19 26.08 -18.86
C SER A 81 14.77 26.64 -20.23
N CYS A 82 13.46 26.73 -20.49
CA CYS A 82 12.97 27.41 -21.70
C CYS A 82 13.27 28.92 -21.70
N SER A 83 13.60 29.52 -20.56
CA SER A 83 14.01 30.92 -20.45
C SER A 83 15.52 31.12 -20.62
N GLY A 84 16.28 30.05 -20.91
CA GLY A 84 17.73 30.11 -21.10
C GLY A 84 18.54 30.10 -19.80
N GLN A 85 17.95 29.77 -18.66
CA GLN A 85 18.69 29.62 -17.40
C GLN A 85 19.32 28.23 -17.33
N LEU A 86 20.61 28.16 -17.03
CA LEU A 86 21.30 26.88 -16.86
C LEU A 86 20.75 26.16 -15.62
N ILE A 87 20.12 25.00 -15.82
CA ILE A 87 19.64 24.15 -14.73
C ILE A 87 20.78 23.25 -14.27
N HIS A 88 21.45 22.61 -15.22
CA HIS A 88 22.39 21.53 -14.91
C HIS A 88 23.40 21.28 -16.05
N THR A 89 24.59 20.75 -15.76
CA THR A 89 25.60 20.34 -16.77
C THR A 89 26.09 18.92 -16.49
N VAL A 90 25.85 17.98 -17.39
CA VAL A 90 26.31 16.59 -17.30
C VAL A 90 27.64 16.45 -18.05
N VAL A 91 28.67 15.97 -17.38
CA VAL A 91 29.94 15.59 -18.03
C VAL A 91 29.84 14.13 -18.46
N TRP A 92 30.05 13.86 -19.75
CA TRP A 92 30.09 12.50 -20.26
C TRP A 92 31.45 11.87 -19.95
N ASP A 93 31.48 11.05 -18.89
CA ASP A 93 32.67 10.35 -18.40
C ASP A 93 32.77 8.89 -18.88
N HIS A 94 31.77 8.41 -19.62
CA HIS A 94 31.76 7.05 -20.15
C HIS A 94 32.83 6.89 -21.26
N PRO A 95 33.54 5.75 -21.34
CA PRO A 95 34.63 5.55 -22.30
C PRO A 95 34.17 5.51 -23.78
N SER A 96 32.94 5.11 -24.03
CA SER A 96 32.36 5.05 -25.37
C SER A 96 31.66 6.35 -25.76
N SER A 97 31.50 6.59 -27.06
CA SER A 97 30.91 7.81 -27.59
C SER A 97 29.41 7.92 -27.28
N LEU A 98 28.92 9.16 -27.14
CA LEU A 98 27.50 9.48 -26.96
C LEU A 98 26.78 9.40 -28.32
N VAL A 99 25.85 8.45 -28.46
CA VAL A 99 25.07 8.27 -29.70
C VAL A 99 23.88 9.23 -29.72
N CYS A 100 23.06 9.20 -28.68
CA CYS A 100 21.80 9.95 -28.60
C CYS A 100 21.51 10.35 -27.15
N PHE A 101 20.73 11.42 -26.99
CA PHE A 101 20.19 11.84 -25.71
C PHE A 101 18.79 12.41 -25.90
N GLY A 102 17.97 12.36 -24.85
CA GLY A 102 16.58 12.78 -24.89
C GLY A 102 15.99 12.88 -23.50
N PHE A 103 14.70 13.17 -23.40
CA PHE A 103 14.03 13.34 -22.10
C PHE A 103 12.89 12.36 -21.91
N THR A 104 12.72 11.93 -20.66
CA THR A 104 11.53 11.19 -20.22
C THR A 104 10.38 12.15 -19.90
N ASN A 105 9.18 11.62 -19.71
CA ASN A 105 8.03 12.38 -19.17
C ASN A 105 8.33 13.05 -17.82
N ALA A 106 9.12 12.41 -16.97
CA ALA A 106 9.53 12.96 -15.67
C ALA A 106 10.68 14.00 -15.78
N GLU A 107 10.96 14.50 -16.98
CA GLU A 107 12.10 15.37 -17.29
C GLU A 107 13.46 14.77 -16.92
N SER A 108 13.61 13.44 -16.84
CA SER A 108 14.95 12.86 -16.67
C SER A 108 15.69 12.85 -18.00
N LEU A 109 16.96 13.22 -18.01
CA LEU A 109 17.80 13.16 -19.21
C LEU A 109 18.28 11.72 -19.42
N VAL A 110 17.94 11.16 -20.57
CA VAL A 110 18.39 9.85 -21.04
C VAL A 110 19.58 10.07 -21.97
N THR A 111 20.64 9.29 -21.81
CA THR A 111 21.79 9.26 -22.72
C THR A 111 22.12 7.84 -23.12
N VAL A 112 22.41 7.61 -24.40
CA VAL A 112 22.73 6.29 -24.96
C VAL A 112 24.16 6.27 -25.48
N SER A 113 24.91 5.26 -25.06
CA SER A 113 26.31 5.05 -25.44
C SER A 113 26.45 4.10 -26.64
N SER A 114 27.55 4.21 -27.38
CA SER A 114 27.78 3.38 -28.57
C SER A 114 28.04 1.90 -28.28
N ASN A 115 28.35 1.54 -27.04
CA ASN A 115 28.54 0.16 -26.57
C ASN A 115 27.30 -0.41 -25.86
N GLY A 116 26.12 0.18 -26.05
CA GLY A 116 24.87 -0.44 -25.60
C GLY A 116 24.50 -0.20 -24.13
N PHE A 117 25.01 0.86 -23.51
CA PHE A 117 24.53 1.30 -22.19
C PHE A 117 23.67 2.55 -22.33
N TYR A 118 22.69 2.70 -21.45
CA TYR A 118 21.98 3.96 -21.29
C TYR A 118 22.03 4.41 -19.84
N ARG A 119 22.06 5.73 -19.64
CA ARG A 119 22.06 6.35 -18.32
C ARG A 119 20.86 7.29 -18.21
N LEU A 120 20.25 7.28 -17.02
CA LEU A 120 19.21 8.22 -16.64
C LEU A 120 19.78 9.18 -15.61
N TYR A 121 19.76 10.47 -15.95
CA TYR A 121 20.11 11.56 -15.07
C TYR A 121 18.82 12.27 -14.63
N PRO A 122 18.38 12.11 -13.38
CA PRO A 122 17.32 12.93 -12.84
C PRO A 122 17.74 14.41 -12.90
N ILE A 123 16.85 15.30 -13.32
CA ILE A 123 17.11 16.75 -13.25
C ILE A 123 17.14 17.26 -11.80
N SER A 124 16.77 16.42 -10.83
CA SER A 124 16.95 16.74 -9.43
C SER A 124 18.44 16.78 -9.10
N CYS A 125 19.05 17.96 -9.14
CA CYS A 125 19.91 18.43 -8.08
C CYS A 125 20.31 19.90 -8.27
N ASN A 126 20.42 20.54 -7.11
CA ASN A 126 21.02 21.83 -6.83
C ASN A 126 22.25 22.17 -7.67
N SER A 127 22.36 23.45 -8.06
CA SER A 127 23.50 24.06 -8.75
C SER A 127 24.86 23.95 -8.01
N SER A 128 24.90 23.34 -6.82
CA SER A 128 26.09 23.17 -5.99
C SER A 128 26.74 21.79 -6.09
N THR A 129 26.09 20.78 -6.67
CA THR A 129 26.76 19.50 -6.93
C THR A 129 27.71 19.66 -8.12
N PRO A 130 29.01 19.34 -7.97
CA PRO A 130 29.94 19.36 -9.09
C PRO A 130 29.42 18.48 -10.23
N ALA A 131 29.62 18.92 -11.47
CA ALA A 131 29.14 18.24 -12.67
C ALA A 131 29.66 16.80 -12.84
N ASP A 132 30.71 16.42 -12.09
CA ASP A 132 31.34 15.09 -12.12
C ASP A 132 30.74 14.10 -11.10
N LEU A 133 29.87 14.54 -10.18
CA LEU A 133 29.36 13.72 -9.05
C LEU A 133 27.84 13.53 -9.08
N LEU A 134 27.24 13.62 -10.26
CA LEU A 134 25.79 13.54 -10.35
C LEU A 134 25.29 12.11 -10.21
N PRO A 135 24.23 11.89 -9.42
CA PRO A 135 23.62 10.59 -9.35
C PRO A 135 22.98 10.25 -10.70
N TYR A 136 23.43 9.15 -11.30
CA TYR A 136 22.80 8.55 -12.47
C TYR A 136 22.55 7.07 -12.21
N THR A 137 21.54 6.51 -12.87
CA THR A 137 21.36 5.06 -12.95
C THR A 137 21.80 4.58 -14.33
N GLN A 138 22.73 3.62 -14.37
CA GLN A 138 23.20 3.02 -15.61
C GLN A 138 22.55 1.66 -15.82
N HIS A 139 22.13 1.41 -17.05
CA HIS A 139 21.42 0.21 -17.46
C HIS A 139 22.03 -0.32 -18.76
N SER A 140 22.06 -1.65 -18.94
CA SER A 140 22.58 -2.31 -20.14
C SER A 140 21.45 -2.72 -21.08
N LEU A 141 21.63 -2.51 -22.40
CA LEU A 141 20.75 -3.01 -23.46
C LEU A 141 20.96 -4.51 -23.76
N GLY A 142 21.87 -5.17 -23.03
CA GLY A 142 22.18 -6.60 -23.14
C GLY A 142 23.50 -6.87 -23.85
N SER A 143 24.10 -8.03 -23.56
CA SER A 143 25.43 -8.45 -24.06
C SER A 143 25.53 -8.42 -25.58
N ILE A 144 24.48 -8.86 -26.29
CA ILE A 144 24.42 -8.82 -27.75
C ILE A 144 24.59 -7.39 -28.29
N THR A 145 23.96 -6.42 -27.64
CA THR A 145 24.07 -5.00 -28.05
C THR A 145 25.44 -4.42 -27.70
N GLU A 146 26.08 -4.93 -26.65
CA GLU A 146 27.44 -4.53 -26.26
C GLU A 146 28.50 -5.05 -27.24
N GLU A 147 28.32 -6.28 -27.74
CA GLU A 147 29.19 -6.87 -28.77
C GLU A 147 28.99 -6.23 -30.15
N ILE A 148 27.74 -6.02 -30.56
CA ILE A 148 27.40 -5.48 -31.89
C ILE A 148 27.57 -3.96 -31.94
N GLY A 149 27.30 -3.27 -30.82
CA GLY A 149 27.26 -1.81 -30.74
C GLY A 149 25.94 -1.19 -31.19
N VAL A 150 25.80 0.10 -30.89
CA VAL A 150 24.63 0.92 -31.20
C VAL A 150 24.95 1.86 -32.35
N LEU A 151 24.10 1.85 -33.38
CA LEU A 151 24.23 2.69 -34.57
C LEU A 151 23.43 3.99 -34.45
N ASP A 152 22.19 3.91 -33.95
CA ASP A 152 21.30 5.06 -33.77
C ASP A 152 20.22 4.75 -32.72
N ALA A 153 19.55 5.76 -32.17
CA ALA A 153 18.46 5.57 -31.21
C ALA A 153 17.43 6.72 -31.25
N ILE A 154 16.16 6.37 -31.11
CA ILE A 154 15.05 7.32 -30.97
C ILE A 154 14.47 7.17 -29.56
N ILE A 155 14.42 8.27 -28.83
CA ILE A 155 13.93 8.36 -27.47
C ILE A 155 12.62 9.14 -27.49
N TRP A 156 11.61 8.62 -26.78
CA TRP A 156 10.35 9.31 -26.57
C TRP A 156 9.96 9.24 -25.08
N SER A 157 8.77 9.75 -24.78
CA SER A 157 8.38 10.11 -23.42
C SER A 157 8.36 8.95 -22.41
N ASP A 158 7.95 7.77 -22.87
CA ASP A 158 7.72 6.53 -22.10
C ASP A 158 8.56 5.34 -22.61
N GLY A 159 9.58 5.57 -23.43
CA GLY A 159 10.47 4.50 -23.90
C GLY A 159 11.51 4.95 -24.92
N MET A 160 12.26 3.98 -25.43
CA MET A 160 13.19 4.21 -26.54
C MET A 160 13.31 3.00 -27.44
N LEU A 161 13.79 3.23 -28.65
CA LEU A 161 14.15 2.21 -29.62
C LEU A 161 15.57 2.45 -30.10
N VAL A 162 16.37 1.39 -30.06
CA VAL A 162 17.79 1.43 -30.39
C VAL A 162 18.03 0.56 -31.62
N MET A 163 18.66 1.14 -32.64
CA MET A 163 19.14 0.43 -33.83
C MET A 163 20.58 -0.03 -33.58
N ARG A 164 20.82 -1.33 -33.69
CA ARG A 164 22.16 -1.94 -33.57
C ARG A 164 22.95 -1.80 -34.87
N SER A 165 24.25 -2.07 -34.82
CA SER A 165 25.12 -2.05 -36.01
C SER A 165 24.77 -3.11 -37.07
N ASP A 166 24.07 -4.18 -36.68
CA ASP A 166 23.55 -5.23 -37.57
C ASP A 166 22.15 -4.90 -38.14
N LEU A 167 21.66 -3.68 -37.93
CA LEU A 167 20.34 -3.19 -38.35
C LEU A 167 19.14 -3.85 -37.64
N THR A 168 19.38 -4.67 -36.60
CA THR A 168 18.31 -5.13 -35.71
C THR A 168 17.96 -4.07 -34.67
N PHE A 169 16.79 -4.19 -34.04
CA PHE A 169 16.28 -3.18 -33.11
C PHE A 169 16.10 -3.73 -31.69
N VAL A 170 16.22 -2.84 -30.70
CA VAL A 170 15.93 -3.11 -29.29
C VAL A 170 14.99 -2.06 -28.76
N GLN A 171 13.79 -2.48 -28.38
CA GLN A 171 12.82 -1.64 -27.71
C GLN A 171 13.01 -1.71 -26.20
N ILE A 172 13.00 -0.56 -25.54
CA ILE A 172 12.87 -0.44 -24.08
C ILE A 172 11.49 0.15 -23.78
N LYS A 173 10.66 -0.64 -23.07
CA LYS A 173 9.29 -0.26 -22.70
C LYS A 173 9.26 0.31 -21.29
N GLY A 174 8.86 1.58 -21.16
CA GLY A 174 8.88 2.29 -19.89
C GLY A 174 10.30 2.61 -19.45
N TRP A 175 10.42 3.48 -18.45
CA TRP A 175 11.69 3.75 -17.80
C TRP A 175 11.77 2.97 -16.49
N PRO A 176 12.93 2.38 -16.14
CA PRO A 176 13.19 1.99 -14.76
C PRO A 176 13.38 3.28 -13.97
N GLU A 177 12.26 3.95 -13.65
CA GLU A 177 12.31 5.19 -12.91
C GLU A 177 13.02 4.96 -11.57
N SER A 178 13.73 6.00 -11.12
CA SER A 178 14.32 6.03 -9.78
C SER A 178 13.25 5.62 -8.74
N PRO A 179 13.61 4.97 -7.62
CA PRO A 179 12.68 4.54 -6.55
C PRO A 179 11.76 5.65 -5.98
N LEU A 180 11.77 6.87 -6.52
CA LEU A 180 10.89 7.97 -6.19
C LEU A 180 9.43 7.79 -6.66
N SER A 181 9.13 6.99 -7.70
CA SER A 181 7.75 6.77 -8.17
C SER A 181 7.04 5.57 -7.51
N GLU A 182 7.78 4.67 -6.83
CA GLU A 182 7.22 3.53 -6.09
C GLU A 182 6.44 3.91 -4.82
N PHE A 183 6.48 5.18 -4.42
CA PHE A 183 5.83 5.65 -3.20
C PHE A 183 4.53 6.43 -3.46
N SER A 184 3.86 6.16 -4.58
CA SER A 184 2.42 6.49 -4.70
C SER A 184 1.64 5.42 -3.93
N ASP A 185 0.77 5.83 -3.00
CA ASP A 185 0.00 4.89 -2.18
C ASP A 185 -0.80 3.94 -3.10
N PRO A 186 -0.64 2.61 -3.00
CA PRO A 186 -1.48 1.67 -3.74
C PRO A 186 -2.96 1.73 -3.30
N ALA A 187 -3.28 2.46 -2.23
CA ALA A 187 -4.61 2.60 -1.66
C ALA A 187 -5.55 3.56 -2.43
N GLU A 188 -5.03 4.50 -3.23
CA GLU A 188 -5.90 5.45 -3.98
C GLU A 188 -6.47 4.88 -5.28
N ASN A 189 -6.06 3.67 -5.70
CA ASN A 189 -6.59 3.00 -6.89
C ASN A 189 -7.63 1.90 -6.59
N LEU A 190 -8.13 1.82 -5.36
CA LEU A 190 -9.17 0.86 -4.95
C LEU A 190 -10.41 1.59 -4.41
N ILE A 191 -11.10 2.30 -5.29
CA ILE A 191 -12.55 2.47 -5.16
C ILE A 191 -13.19 1.67 -6.30
N LYS A 192 -13.26 0.35 -6.10
CA LYS A 192 -14.33 -0.46 -6.67
C LYS A 192 -15.22 -0.84 -5.51
N ASP A 193 -16.42 -0.25 -5.45
CA ASP A 193 -17.46 -0.66 -4.51
C ASP A 193 -17.73 -2.17 -4.67
N PRO A 194 -17.59 -3.01 -3.62
CA PRO A 194 -17.72 -4.46 -3.76
C PRO A 194 -19.15 -4.99 -3.66
N ASN A 195 -20.18 -4.15 -3.84
CA ASN A 195 -21.58 -4.56 -3.70
C ASN A 195 -22.39 -4.26 -4.95
N GLU A 196 -22.20 -5.05 -6.01
CA GLU A 196 -23.27 -5.31 -6.98
C GLU A 196 -23.07 -6.70 -7.58
N GLY A 197 -23.62 -7.69 -6.88
CA GLY A 197 -23.84 -9.03 -7.40
C GLY A 197 -25.15 -9.07 -8.19
N VAL A 198 -25.05 -9.52 -9.44
CA VAL A 198 -26.05 -10.30 -10.20
C VAL A 198 -27.52 -9.86 -10.06
N SER A 199 -28.02 -9.12 -11.05
CA SER A 199 -29.35 -9.41 -11.61
C SER A 199 -29.46 -8.95 -13.06
N ASN A 200 -29.80 -9.90 -13.94
CA ASN A 200 -30.35 -9.65 -15.27
C ASN A 200 -31.63 -8.83 -15.13
N PHE A 201 -31.79 -7.74 -15.88
CA PHE A 201 -33.08 -7.37 -16.48
C PHE A 201 -32.88 -6.48 -17.71
N ASN A 202 -33.37 -6.96 -18.85
CA ASN A 202 -33.72 -6.15 -20.00
C ASN A 202 -34.78 -5.13 -19.57
N GLN A 203 -34.52 -3.84 -19.75
CA GLN A 203 -35.56 -2.86 -20.03
C GLN A 203 -35.00 -1.74 -20.91
N ILE A 204 -35.55 -1.71 -22.11
CA ILE A 204 -35.43 -0.66 -23.11
C ILE A 204 -36.18 0.55 -22.55
N ASP A 205 -35.51 1.68 -22.37
CA ASP A 205 -36.19 2.97 -22.23
C ASP A 205 -35.90 3.87 -23.44
N PRO A 206 -36.91 4.56 -23.99
CA PRO A 206 -36.95 4.94 -25.39
C PRO A 206 -36.93 6.46 -25.53
N PHE A 207 -35.78 7.10 -25.35
CA PHE A 207 -35.56 8.47 -25.84
C PHE A 207 -34.08 8.67 -26.18
N SER A 208 -33.64 7.99 -27.25
CA SER A 208 -32.48 8.40 -28.01
C SER A 208 -32.94 9.27 -29.18
N THR A 209 -32.46 10.50 -29.24
CA THR A 209 -32.42 11.25 -30.50
C THR A 209 -30.99 11.74 -30.66
N GLN A 210 -30.42 11.29 -31.77
CA GLN A 210 -29.04 11.36 -32.22
C GLN A 210 -28.44 12.77 -32.14
N LEU A 211 -27.22 12.90 -31.63
CA LEU A 211 -26.23 13.87 -32.11
C LEU A 211 -24.80 13.43 -31.77
N GLY A 212 -23.96 13.33 -32.81
CA GLY A 212 -22.50 13.56 -32.81
C GLY A 212 -21.61 12.79 -31.83
N SER A 213 -20.79 11.88 -32.36
CA SER A 213 -19.70 11.19 -31.66
C SER A 213 -18.63 12.15 -31.12
N GLU A 214 -18.63 12.40 -29.81
CA GLU A 214 -17.42 12.83 -29.08
C GLU A 214 -16.74 11.61 -28.47
N SER A 215 -15.52 11.37 -28.93
CA SER A 215 -14.59 10.37 -28.40
C SER A 215 -14.30 10.67 -26.94
N GLN A 216 -14.73 9.80 -26.03
CA GLN A 216 -14.24 9.77 -24.65
C GLN A 216 -12.70 9.69 -24.66
N PRO A 217 -12.00 10.44 -23.79
CA PRO A 217 -10.58 10.25 -23.61
C PRO A 217 -10.37 8.86 -22.99
N HIS A 218 -9.81 7.94 -23.79
CA HIS A 218 -9.30 6.68 -23.27
C HIS A 218 -8.27 7.01 -22.17
N ILE A 219 -8.62 6.71 -20.92
CA ILE A 219 -7.66 6.69 -19.82
C ILE A 219 -6.73 5.52 -20.11
N TYR A 220 -5.63 5.79 -20.81
CA TYR A 220 -4.54 4.86 -21.00
C TYR A 220 -3.83 4.70 -19.67
N ASN A 221 -3.93 3.51 -19.08
CA ASN A 221 -3.14 3.12 -17.92
C ASN A 221 -1.86 2.46 -18.49
N PRO A 222 -0.69 3.12 -18.46
CA PRO A 222 0.52 2.55 -19.03
C PRO A 222 0.90 1.33 -18.19
N ASP A 223 0.89 0.14 -18.81
CA ASP A 223 1.46 -1.06 -18.22
C ASP A 223 2.88 -0.74 -17.73
N ARG A 224 3.12 -0.86 -16.41
CA ARG A 224 4.40 -0.58 -15.75
C ARG A 224 5.44 -1.64 -16.13
N SER A 225 5.93 -1.62 -17.36
CA SER A 225 6.92 -2.57 -17.86
C SER A 225 8.36 -2.30 -17.38
N ASN A 226 8.58 -1.31 -16.49
CA ASN A 226 9.83 -1.04 -15.76
C ASN A 226 11.15 -1.28 -16.55
N GLY A 227 11.24 -0.77 -17.78
CA GLY A 227 12.46 -0.89 -18.58
C GLY A 227 12.67 -2.26 -19.23
N LYS A 228 11.61 -3.05 -19.42
CA LYS A 228 11.69 -4.34 -20.12
C LYS A 228 12.18 -4.15 -21.55
N ARG A 229 13.16 -4.97 -21.92
CA ARG A 229 13.77 -5.01 -23.25
C ARG A 229 13.11 -6.04 -24.16
N GLU A 230 12.95 -5.71 -25.43
CA GLU A 230 12.42 -6.59 -26.47
C GLU A 230 13.26 -6.39 -27.75
N SER A 231 13.77 -7.50 -28.30
CA SER A 231 14.51 -7.46 -29.57
C SER A 231 13.52 -7.58 -30.72
N ILE A 232 13.70 -6.76 -31.75
CA ILE A 232 12.90 -6.74 -32.98
C ILE A 232 13.84 -6.97 -34.16
N ASP A 233 13.42 -7.78 -35.13
CA ASP A 233 14.23 -8.10 -36.30
C ASP A 233 14.45 -6.87 -37.20
N SER A 234 15.47 -6.94 -38.04
CA SER A 234 15.84 -5.95 -39.07
C SER A 234 14.73 -5.69 -40.10
N GLY A 235 13.72 -6.55 -40.18
CA GLY A 235 12.61 -6.41 -41.11
C GLY A 235 13.01 -6.45 -42.59
N GLY A 236 14.17 -7.03 -42.92
CA GLY A 236 14.68 -7.11 -44.29
C GLY A 236 15.49 -5.88 -44.76
N LEU A 237 16.04 -5.12 -43.82
CA LEU A 237 17.01 -4.05 -44.09
C LEU A 237 18.41 -4.65 -44.32
N THR A 238 19.04 -4.33 -45.46
CA THR A 238 20.41 -4.77 -45.80
C THR A 238 21.47 -3.70 -45.59
N GLU A 239 21.05 -2.43 -45.60
CA GLU A 239 21.90 -1.26 -45.43
C GLU A 239 21.22 -0.26 -44.48
N LYS A 240 22.00 0.65 -43.90
CA LYS A 240 21.47 1.70 -43.01
C LYS A 240 20.42 2.53 -43.76
N PRO A 241 19.19 2.68 -43.24
CA PRO A 241 18.15 3.45 -43.91
C PRO A 241 18.53 4.93 -43.97
N THR A 242 18.21 5.60 -45.09
CA THR A 242 18.46 7.04 -45.28
C THR A 242 17.70 7.90 -44.28
N ALA A 243 16.52 7.44 -43.88
CA ALA A 243 15.68 8.04 -42.87
C ALA A 243 14.89 6.95 -42.17
N TRP A 244 14.70 7.09 -40.86
CA TRP A 244 13.82 6.21 -40.09
C TRP A 244 13.12 7.01 -38.99
N ALA A 245 11.97 6.50 -38.55
CA ALA A 245 11.16 7.10 -37.50
C ALA A 245 10.40 6.02 -36.71
N VAL A 246 9.82 6.42 -35.58
CA VAL A 246 9.07 5.52 -34.70
C VAL A 246 7.71 6.11 -34.40
N ILE A 247 6.67 5.29 -34.51
CA ILE A 247 5.36 5.56 -33.91
C ILE A 247 5.33 4.84 -32.56
N PRO A 248 5.29 5.58 -31.43
CA PRO A 248 5.21 4.98 -30.10
C PRO A 248 3.94 4.15 -29.91
N PRO A 249 3.94 3.15 -29.00
CA PRO A 249 2.77 2.31 -28.73
C PRO A 249 1.50 3.08 -28.37
N HIS A 250 1.61 4.18 -27.61
CA HIS A 250 0.48 5.01 -27.20
C HIS A 250 -0.16 5.82 -28.34
N SER A 251 0.57 6.04 -29.43
CA SER A 251 0.11 6.77 -30.63
C SER A 251 -0.19 5.83 -31.80
N SER A 252 0.15 4.54 -31.67
CA SER A 252 -0.05 3.54 -32.71
C SER A 252 -1.50 3.03 -32.71
N SER A 253 -2.06 2.79 -33.89
CA SER A 253 -3.39 2.17 -34.04
C SER A 253 -3.42 0.71 -33.60
N THR A 254 -2.26 0.03 -33.62
CA THR A 254 -2.11 -1.38 -33.24
C THR A 254 -1.74 -1.56 -31.77
N GLY A 255 -1.41 -0.48 -31.05
CA GLY A 255 -0.94 -0.52 -29.67
C GLY A 255 0.47 -1.10 -29.49
N VAL A 256 1.18 -1.40 -30.60
CA VAL A 256 2.59 -1.81 -30.60
C VAL A 256 3.46 -0.72 -31.22
N VAL A 257 4.77 -0.77 -30.95
CA VAL A 257 5.73 0.13 -31.58
C VAL A 257 5.82 -0.18 -33.07
N GLN A 258 5.78 0.86 -33.91
CA GLN A 258 5.97 0.70 -35.35
C GLN A 258 7.20 1.47 -35.79
N ILE A 259 8.09 0.79 -36.51
CA ILE A 259 9.35 1.34 -37.03
C ILE A 259 9.14 1.63 -38.50
N LEU A 260 9.36 2.86 -38.92
CA LEU A 260 9.27 3.29 -40.30
C LEU A 260 10.69 3.49 -40.82
N ALA A 261 11.12 2.69 -41.80
CA ALA A 261 12.46 2.78 -42.35
C ALA A 261 12.43 2.98 -43.87
N SER A 262 13.14 3.97 -44.38
CA SER A 262 13.33 4.20 -45.82
C SER A 262 14.28 3.13 -46.38
N ARG A 263 13.78 2.31 -47.31
CA ARG A 263 14.55 1.30 -48.02
C ARG A 263 14.54 1.61 -49.51
N GLN A 264 15.65 2.12 -50.03
CA GLN A 264 15.80 2.54 -51.42
C GLN A 264 14.66 3.47 -51.85
N ASP A 265 13.71 3.01 -52.65
CA ASP A 265 12.60 3.75 -53.22
C ASP A 265 11.27 3.58 -52.44
N SER A 266 11.25 2.82 -51.35
CA SER A 266 10.06 2.50 -50.56
C SER A 266 10.24 2.72 -49.05
N ILE A 267 9.17 2.51 -48.28
CA ILE A 267 9.18 2.52 -46.81
C ILE A 267 8.77 1.13 -46.32
N VAL A 268 9.56 0.59 -45.40
CA VAL A 268 9.26 -0.64 -44.68
C VAL A 268 8.72 -0.27 -43.31
N VAL A 269 7.56 -0.83 -42.96
CA VAL A 269 6.97 -0.76 -41.63
C VAL A 269 7.33 -2.04 -40.89
N ILE A 270 8.05 -1.94 -39.79
CA ILE A 270 8.50 -3.08 -38.98
C ILE A 270 7.81 -3.00 -37.62
N ASP A 271 7.06 -4.03 -37.28
CA ASP A 271 6.44 -4.23 -35.98
C ASP A 271 7.12 -5.44 -35.30
N PRO A 272 6.94 -5.67 -33.98
CA PRO A 272 7.56 -6.83 -33.30
C PRO A 272 7.17 -8.20 -33.88
N MET A 273 6.07 -8.28 -34.63
CA MET A 273 5.53 -9.53 -35.17
C MET A 273 5.82 -9.76 -36.65
N ASP A 274 5.92 -8.69 -37.46
CA ASP A 274 6.06 -8.79 -38.91
C ASP A 274 6.69 -7.51 -39.51
N SER A 275 7.18 -7.59 -40.73
CA SER A 275 7.64 -6.44 -41.51
C SER A 275 6.95 -6.37 -42.87
N THR A 276 6.39 -5.20 -43.20
CA THR A 276 5.64 -4.96 -44.44
C THR A 276 6.26 -3.82 -45.25
N ASP A 277 6.64 -4.10 -46.49
CA ASP A 277 7.05 -3.09 -47.48
C ASP A 277 5.81 -2.45 -48.12
N GLN A 278 5.73 -1.12 -48.06
CA GLN A 278 4.60 -0.33 -48.58
C GLN A 278 4.64 -0.13 -50.11
N ARG A 279 5.67 -0.62 -50.79
CA ARG A 279 5.82 -0.64 -52.26
C ARG A 279 5.66 0.74 -52.92
N LEU A 280 6.35 1.74 -52.37
CA LEU A 280 6.28 3.14 -52.81
C LEU A 280 7.29 3.51 -53.90
N ALA A 281 7.74 2.52 -54.68
CA ALA A 281 8.87 2.59 -55.62
C ALA A 281 8.89 3.80 -56.58
N ALA A 282 7.73 4.38 -56.88
CA ALA A 282 7.61 5.56 -57.75
C ALA A 282 7.90 6.91 -57.05
N LYS A 283 8.19 6.93 -55.74
CA LYS A 283 8.27 8.18 -54.95
C LYS A 283 9.56 8.34 -54.14
N GLY A 284 10.25 7.26 -53.77
CA GLY A 284 11.50 7.35 -53.00
C GLY A 284 12.73 7.70 -53.85
N PRO A 285 13.93 7.85 -53.25
CA PRO A 285 14.24 7.68 -51.83
C PRO A 285 13.72 8.79 -50.92
N PHE A 286 13.55 8.51 -49.63
CA PHE A 286 13.07 9.47 -48.64
C PHE A 286 14.22 9.99 -47.75
N LEU A 287 14.30 11.31 -47.60
CA LEU A 287 15.30 12.01 -46.77
C LEU A 287 14.85 12.15 -45.32
N ARG A 288 13.53 12.25 -45.06
CA ARG A 288 12.94 12.34 -43.72
C ARG A 288 11.60 11.63 -43.67
N ILE A 289 11.34 10.98 -42.54
CA ILE A 289 10.06 10.38 -42.17
C ILE A 289 9.68 10.99 -40.83
N VAL A 290 8.51 11.62 -40.73
CA VAL A 290 8.09 12.29 -39.51
C VAL A 290 6.63 11.94 -39.20
N PRO A 291 6.36 11.10 -38.19
CA PRO A 291 5.01 10.85 -37.75
C PRO A 291 4.42 12.07 -37.04
N SER A 292 3.12 12.28 -37.26
CA SER A 292 2.32 13.27 -36.54
C SER A 292 2.25 12.94 -35.04
N PRO A 293 2.09 13.93 -34.15
CA PRO A 293 2.05 13.71 -32.70
C PRO A 293 0.97 12.71 -32.25
N ASN A 294 -0.14 12.60 -32.99
CA ASN A 294 -1.23 11.66 -32.71
C ASN A 294 -1.06 10.29 -33.40
N GLY A 295 0.01 10.08 -34.16
CA GLY A 295 0.33 8.83 -34.88
C GLY A 295 -0.58 8.50 -36.08
N LYS A 296 -1.50 9.40 -36.47
CA LYS A 296 -2.49 9.13 -37.55
C LYS A 296 -1.98 9.45 -38.95
N PHE A 297 -1.05 10.39 -39.05
CA PHE A 297 -0.49 10.88 -40.32
C PHE A 297 1.03 10.80 -40.33
N LEU A 298 1.62 10.70 -41.52
CA LEU A 298 3.05 10.70 -41.78
C LEU A 298 3.39 11.80 -42.79
N ALA A 299 4.46 12.54 -42.51
CA ALA A 299 5.09 13.46 -43.45
C ALA A 299 6.38 12.84 -43.96
N LEU A 300 6.50 12.75 -45.28
CA LEU A 300 7.59 12.11 -45.99
C LEU A 300 8.25 13.14 -46.90
N LEU A 301 9.56 13.37 -46.72
CA LEU A 301 10.32 14.27 -47.59
C LEU A 301 11.11 13.44 -48.59
N THR A 302 10.87 13.65 -49.89
CA THR A 302 11.63 12.96 -50.94
C THR A 302 13.04 13.52 -51.08
N GLY A 303 14.00 12.64 -51.33
CA GLY A 303 15.41 12.97 -51.53
C GLY A 303 15.71 13.46 -52.96
N PRO A 304 16.93 13.94 -53.21
CA PRO A 304 17.33 14.49 -54.51
C PRO A 304 17.31 13.47 -55.65
N GLY A 305 17.44 12.16 -55.35
CA GLY A 305 17.39 11.09 -56.35
C GLY A 305 15.98 10.59 -56.71
N SER A 306 14.93 11.20 -56.16
CA SER A 306 13.54 10.80 -56.42
C SER A 306 12.99 11.44 -57.70
N PRO A 307 11.91 10.89 -58.29
CA PRO A 307 11.29 11.46 -59.51
C PRO A 307 10.80 12.90 -59.32
N LYS A 308 10.41 13.26 -58.10
CA LYS A 308 10.04 14.61 -57.69
C LYS A 308 10.88 15.00 -56.47
N PRO A 309 12.07 15.59 -56.65
CA PRO A 309 12.99 15.88 -55.56
C PRO A 309 12.44 16.96 -54.63
N TYR A 310 12.76 16.85 -53.33
CA TYR A 310 12.38 17.82 -52.30
C TYR A 310 10.87 18.10 -52.27
N THR A 311 10.07 17.06 -52.34
CA THR A 311 8.62 17.11 -52.25
C THR A 311 8.18 16.54 -50.90
N VAL A 312 7.34 17.29 -50.19
CA VAL A 312 6.68 16.82 -48.98
C VAL A 312 5.41 16.09 -49.36
N TRP A 313 5.33 14.83 -48.96
CA TRP A 313 4.17 13.99 -49.17
C TRP A 313 3.56 13.60 -47.83
N VAL A 314 2.25 13.80 -47.70
CA VAL A 314 1.49 13.54 -46.48
C VAL A 314 0.53 12.41 -46.72
N VAL A 315 0.62 11.39 -45.88
CA VAL A 315 -0.19 10.16 -45.96
C VAL A 315 -0.77 9.80 -44.60
N SER A 316 -1.79 8.97 -44.59
CA SER A 316 -2.21 8.27 -43.37
C SER A 316 -1.14 7.27 -42.91
N SER A 317 -1.06 6.98 -41.62
CA SER A 317 -0.03 6.06 -41.06
C SER A 317 -0.16 4.61 -41.53
N ASP A 318 -1.35 4.21 -41.98
CA ASP A 318 -1.63 2.92 -42.64
C ASP A 318 -1.38 2.96 -44.17
N PHE A 319 -0.90 4.08 -44.70
CA PHE A 319 -0.69 4.32 -46.14
C PHE A 319 -1.94 4.16 -47.02
N SER A 320 -3.14 4.11 -46.44
CA SER A 320 -4.40 3.91 -47.18
C SER A 320 -4.86 5.15 -47.94
N ARG A 321 -4.45 6.36 -47.49
CA ARG A 321 -4.87 7.64 -48.07
C ARG A 321 -3.69 8.57 -48.28
N GLU A 322 -3.57 9.08 -49.51
CA GLU A 322 -2.72 10.22 -49.82
C GLU A 322 -3.48 11.52 -49.55
N LEU A 323 -2.94 12.40 -48.70
CA LEU A 323 -3.62 13.61 -48.25
C LEU A 323 -3.16 14.85 -49.01
N SER A 324 -1.84 15.02 -49.17
CA SER A 324 -1.28 16.17 -49.89
C SER A 324 0.13 15.90 -50.41
N GLU A 325 0.46 16.56 -51.51
CA GLU A 325 1.80 16.60 -52.10
C GLU A 325 2.19 18.07 -52.30
N PHE A 326 3.38 18.47 -51.84
CA PHE A 326 3.86 19.85 -51.90
C PHE A 326 5.33 19.90 -52.32
N SER A 327 5.60 20.46 -53.51
CA SER A 327 6.96 20.59 -54.05
C SER A 327 7.65 21.85 -53.51
N LEU A 328 8.82 21.68 -52.87
CA LEU A 328 9.63 22.80 -52.40
C LEU A 328 10.36 23.51 -53.54
N VAL A 329 10.54 22.83 -54.68
CA VAL A 329 11.25 23.36 -55.84
C VAL A 329 10.36 24.29 -56.66
N GLU A 330 9.07 23.97 -56.82
CA GLU A 330 8.16 24.73 -57.69
C GLU A 330 7.80 26.12 -57.14
N GLN A 331 7.90 26.32 -55.81
CA GLN A 331 7.67 27.62 -55.18
C GLN A 331 8.93 28.48 -55.02
N SER A 332 10.05 28.08 -55.64
CA SER A 332 11.35 28.75 -55.59
C SER A 332 11.44 30.07 -56.37
N GLY A 333 10.42 30.93 -56.29
CA GLY A 333 10.57 32.36 -56.60
C GLY A 333 11.35 33.13 -55.52
N GLN A 334 11.68 32.48 -54.39
CA GLN A 334 12.34 33.06 -53.22
C GLN A 334 13.31 32.06 -52.55
N ASP A 335 14.40 31.71 -53.22
CA ASP A 335 15.66 31.13 -52.72
C ASP A 335 15.70 30.52 -51.29
N PHE A 336 15.21 29.28 -51.10
CA PHE A 336 15.49 28.47 -49.89
C PHE A 336 16.56 27.41 -50.13
N MET A 337 16.66 26.90 -51.37
CA MET A 337 17.66 25.89 -51.74
C MET A 337 19.08 26.47 -51.81
N ASN A 338 19.22 27.80 -51.86
CA ASN A 338 20.52 28.46 -51.73
C ASN A 338 21.14 28.24 -50.34
N ASP A 339 20.33 28.02 -49.31
CA ASP A 339 20.75 27.69 -47.94
C ASP A 339 21.01 26.18 -47.74
N GLY A 340 20.89 25.38 -48.80
CA GLY A 340 21.08 23.93 -48.78
C GLY A 340 19.81 23.12 -48.45
N PRO A 341 19.95 21.80 -48.18
CA PRO A 341 18.83 20.95 -47.84
C PRO A 341 18.23 21.33 -46.48
N PRO A 342 16.93 21.10 -46.25
CA PRO A 342 16.26 21.47 -45.00
C PRO A 342 16.88 20.76 -43.79
N THR A 343 17.07 21.50 -42.71
CA THR A 343 17.71 21.04 -41.47
C THR A 343 16.76 20.22 -40.60
N GLN A 344 15.49 20.62 -40.52
CA GLN A 344 14.44 19.92 -39.76
C GLN A 344 13.10 19.90 -40.52
N MET A 345 12.32 18.84 -40.33
CA MET A 345 10.92 18.76 -40.71
C MET A 345 10.14 18.29 -39.49
N VAL A 346 9.12 19.05 -39.08
CA VAL A 346 8.34 18.78 -37.87
C VAL A 346 6.86 19.08 -38.11
N TRP A 347 6.01 18.52 -37.28
CA TRP A 347 4.59 18.85 -37.26
C TRP A 347 4.32 20.04 -36.34
N CYS A 348 3.44 20.94 -36.77
CA CYS A 348 2.85 21.96 -35.92
C CYS A 348 1.41 21.55 -35.60
N GLY A 349 1.22 20.95 -34.42
CA GLY A 349 -0.03 20.27 -34.06
C GLY A 349 -0.25 19.01 -34.92
N GLY A 350 -1.49 18.78 -35.37
CA GLY A 350 -1.85 17.63 -36.22
C GLY A 350 -2.10 17.93 -37.70
N ASP A 351 -2.10 19.21 -38.09
CA ASP A 351 -2.70 19.64 -39.37
C ASP A 351 -1.69 20.24 -40.35
N THR A 352 -0.53 20.68 -39.85
CA THR A 352 0.44 21.46 -40.64
C THR A 352 1.87 20.99 -40.43
N ILE A 353 2.65 21.08 -41.50
CA ILE A 353 4.05 20.67 -41.53
C ILE A 353 4.91 21.91 -41.59
N VAL A 354 5.98 21.93 -40.81
CA VAL A 354 6.97 22.99 -40.80
C VAL A 354 8.31 22.43 -41.21
N ILE A 355 8.93 23.09 -42.19
CA ILE A 355 10.28 22.81 -42.65
C ILE A 355 11.17 23.97 -42.24
N ALA A 356 12.29 23.66 -41.61
CA ALA A 356 13.28 24.66 -41.21
C ALA A 356 14.58 24.52 -42.00
N TRP A 357 15.20 25.66 -42.23
CA TRP A 357 16.59 25.86 -42.59
C TRP A 357 17.29 26.59 -41.44
N GLU A 358 18.55 26.99 -41.63
CA GLU A 358 19.33 27.63 -40.56
C GLU A 358 18.62 28.88 -40.02
N LYS A 359 18.12 29.78 -40.88
CA LYS A 359 17.53 31.08 -40.50
C LYS A 359 16.14 31.35 -41.07
N SER A 360 15.50 30.33 -41.61
CA SER A 360 14.16 30.47 -42.18
C SER A 360 13.32 29.23 -41.93
N LEU A 361 12.01 29.40 -41.85
CA LEU A 361 11.07 28.29 -41.80
C LEU A 361 9.90 28.51 -42.76
N LEU A 362 9.41 27.41 -43.31
CA LEU A 362 8.25 27.33 -44.19
C LEU A 362 7.20 26.44 -43.53
N MET A 363 6.04 27.01 -43.24
CA MET A 363 4.85 26.28 -42.81
C MET A 363 4.02 25.92 -44.05
N ILE A 364 3.60 24.66 -44.11
CA ILE A 364 2.79 24.09 -45.18
C ILE A 364 1.45 23.66 -44.58
N GLY A 365 0.42 24.35 -45.05
CA GLY A 365 -1.00 24.13 -44.83
C GLY A 365 -1.54 22.91 -45.57
N PRO A 366 -2.70 22.40 -45.15
CA PRO A 366 -3.48 21.50 -46.00
C PRO A 366 -3.79 22.18 -47.34
N PHE A 367 -3.86 21.39 -48.41
CA PHE A 367 -4.14 21.86 -49.78
C PHE A 367 -3.10 22.81 -50.39
N GLY A 368 -1.88 22.88 -49.82
CA GLY A 368 -0.73 23.57 -50.42
C GLY A 368 -0.65 25.07 -50.13
N ALA A 369 -1.44 25.59 -49.18
CA ALA A 369 -1.19 26.93 -48.64
C ALA A 369 0.17 26.96 -47.91
N SER A 370 0.94 28.04 -48.03
CA SER A 370 2.26 28.13 -47.40
C SER A 370 2.50 29.50 -46.75
N LEU A 371 3.31 29.52 -45.69
CA LEU A 371 3.67 30.72 -44.96
C LEU A 371 5.14 30.67 -44.54
N ARG A 372 5.86 31.77 -44.77
CA ARG A 372 7.30 31.89 -44.52
C ARG A 372 7.57 32.80 -43.32
N TYR A 373 8.53 32.38 -42.49
CA TYR A 373 9.15 33.24 -41.49
C TYR A 373 10.67 33.25 -41.65
N THR A 374 11.28 34.40 -41.35
CA THR A 374 12.74 34.60 -41.38
C THR A 374 13.23 35.04 -40.01
N PHE A 375 14.46 34.65 -39.68
CA PHE A 375 15.09 34.87 -38.39
C PHE A 375 16.48 35.47 -38.58
N ASN A 376 16.94 36.22 -37.57
CA ASN A 376 18.29 36.78 -37.57
C ASN A 376 19.34 35.74 -37.15
N ASP A 377 18.93 34.85 -36.24
CA ASP A 377 19.74 33.83 -35.60
C ASP A 377 19.38 32.44 -36.13
N SER A 378 20.25 31.47 -35.88
CA SER A 378 19.96 30.06 -36.16
C SER A 378 18.79 29.56 -35.31
N ILE A 379 17.93 28.72 -35.89
CA ILE A 379 16.73 28.19 -35.22
C ILE A 379 16.78 26.68 -34.99
N HIS A 380 16.14 26.24 -33.92
CA HIS A 380 15.85 24.84 -33.66
C HIS A 380 14.38 24.64 -33.28
N LEU A 381 13.73 23.67 -33.92
CA LEU A 381 12.32 23.37 -33.73
C LEU A 381 12.13 22.18 -32.79
N VAL A 382 11.22 22.34 -31.82
CA VAL A 382 10.75 21.28 -30.93
C VAL A 382 9.25 21.12 -31.10
N THR A 383 8.82 19.92 -31.48
CA THR A 383 7.40 19.57 -31.64
C THR A 383 6.70 19.47 -30.29
N GLU A 384 5.50 20.04 -30.19
CA GLU A 384 4.58 19.90 -29.07
C GLU A 384 3.22 19.39 -29.58
N ILE A 385 2.31 19.01 -28.67
CA ILE A 385 1.00 18.45 -29.03
C ILE A 385 0.10 19.46 -29.79
N ASP A 386 0.27 20.75 -29.52
CA ASP A 386 -0.58 21.85 -30.00
C ASP A 386 0.14 22.84 -30.91
N GLY A 387 1.44 22.64 -31.17
CA GLY A 387 2.24 23.53 -32.00
C GLY A 387 3.72 23.18 -32.00
N ILE A 388 4.57 24.18 -32.22
CA ILE A 388 6.03 24.06 -32.11
C ILE A 388 6.61 25.13 -31.20
N ARG A 389 7.72 24.79 -30.53
CA ARG A 389 8.62 25.77 -29.92
C ARG A 389 9.79 26.03 -30.85
N ILE A 390 10.06 27.30 -31.08
CA ILE A 390 11.17 27.78 -31.89
C ILE A 390 12.21 28.35 -30.93
N LEU A 391 13.39 27.73 -30.91
CA LEU A 391 14.51 28.15 -30.09
C LEU A 391 15.50 28.90 -30.98
N SER A 392 15.84 30.13 -30.61
CA SER A 392 16.92 30.92 -31.21
C SER A 392 17.92 31.35 -30.13
N LEU A 393 18.98 32.05 -30.54
CA LEU A 393 19.95 32.61 -29.58
C LEU A 393 19.33 33.66 -28.66
N SER A 394 18.35 34.41 -29.16
CA SER A 394 17.77 35.58 -28.52
C SER A 394 16.39 35.34 -27.93
N THR A 395 15.61 34.40 -28.47
CA THR A 395 14.20 34.20 -28.12
C THR A 395 13.79 32.73 -28.08
N CYS A 396 12.87 32.41 -27.17
CA CYS A 396 12.02 31.23 -27.25
C CYS A 396 10.64 31.68 -27.72
N GLU A 397 10.23 31.25 -28.91
CA GLU A 397 8.92 31.57 -29.49
C GLU A 397 8.04 30.32 -29.58
N SER A 398 6.72 30.51 -29.60
CA SER A 398 5.76 29.44 -29.95
C SER A 398 5.03 29.80 -31.23
N LEU A 399 4.90 28.80 -32.10
CA LEU A 399 4.06 28.86 -33.29
C LEU A 399 2.98 27.79 -33.16
N SER A 400 1.72 28.20 -33.15
CA SER A 400 0.57 27.32 -32.96
C SER A 400 -0.64 27.78 -33.76
N LYS A 401 -1.57 26.84 -34.01
CA LYS A 401 -2.87 27.15 -34.62
C LYS A 401 -3.70 27.94 -33.62
N VAL A 402 -4.28 29.06 -34.07
CA VAL A 402 -5.22 29.84 -33.27
C VAL A 402 -6.47 28.98 -33.03
N ALA A 403 -6.81 28.79 -31.76
CA ALA A 403 -7.97 27.98 -31.38
C ALA A 403 -9.27 28.60 -31.91
N SER A 404 -10.23 27.74 -32.27
CA SER A 404 -11.54 28.18 -32.79
C SER A 404 -12.27 29.12 -31.84
N CYS A 405 -12.23 28.86 -30.53
CA CYS A 405 -12.83 29.73 -29.51
C CYS A 405 -12.18 31.13 -29.47
N THR A 406 -10.86 31.22 -29.58
CA THR A 406 -10.13 32.50 -29.68
C THR A 406 -10.50 33.23 -30.97
N SER A 407 -10.53 32.53 -32.11
CA SER A 407 -10.92 33.12 -33.39
C SER A 407 -12.35 33.63 -33.37
N MET A 408 -13.29 32.90 -32.78
CA MET A 408 -14.67 33.34 -32.64
C MET A 408 -14.80 34.67 -31.90
N VAL A 409 -13.93 34.97 -30.93
CA VAL A 409 -13.98 36.21 -30.14
C VAL A 409 -13.24 37.36 -30.82
N PHE A 410 -12.02 37.15 -31.31
CA PHE A 410 -11.13 38.25 -31.74
C PHE A 410 -11.00 38.44 -33.25
N THR A 411 -11.56 37.55 -34.09
CA THR A 411 -11.56 37.79 -35.54
C THR A 411 -12.32 39.10 -35.84
N PRO A 412 -11.71 40.07 -36.55
CA PRO A 412 -12.36 41.33 -36.89
C PRO A 412 -13.67 41.11 -37.66
N GLY A 413 -14.76 41.73 -37.20
CA GLY A 413 -16.09 41.55 -37.82
C GLY A 413 -16.77 40.22 -37.50
N SER A 414 -16.27 39.47 -36.52
CA SER A 414 -16.93 38.24 -36.04
C SER A 414 -18.35 38.54 -35.56
N THR A 415 -19.31 37.76 -36.05
CA THR A 415 -20.71 37.80 -35.62
C THR A 415 -21.05 36.71 -34.61
N SER A 416 -20.02 36.06 -34.04
CA SER A 416 -20.22 35.00 -33.05
C SER A 416 -20.87 35.56 -31.78
N PRO A 417 -21.71 34.77 -31.08
CA PRO A 417 -22.28 35.19 -29.80
C PRO A 417 -21.22 35.61 -28.77
N ALA A 418 -20.04 34.98 -28.79
CA ALA A 418 -18.93 35.27 -27.88
C ALA A 418 -18.24 36.60 -28.19
N ALA A 419 -18.05 36.96 -29.47
CA ALA A 419 -17.56 38.28 -29.86
C ALA A 419 -18.52 39.38 -29.45
N ILE A 420 -19.82 39.19 -29.71
CA ILE A 420 -20.87 40.15 -29.31
C ILE A 420 -20.93 40.31 -27.79
N LEU A 421 -20.76 39.22 -27.02
CA LEU A 421 -20.68 39.28 -25.55
C LEU A 421 -19.44 40.07 -25.08
N PHE A 422 -18.30 39.86 -25.72
CA PHE A 422 -17.07 40.58 -25.42
C PHE A 422 -17.20 42.08 -25.74
N ASP A 423 -17.80 42.43 -26.87
CA ASP A 423 -18.11 43.81 -27.26
C ASP A 423 -19.13 44.45 -26.32
N ALA A 424 -20.16 43.69 -25.88
CA ALA A 424 -21.13 44.16 -24.88
C ALA A 424 -20.45 44.52 -23.56
N MET A 425 -19.48 43.72 -23.11
CA MET A 425 -18.67 44.02 -21.93
C MET A 425 -17.80 45.27 -22.14
N ASP A 426 -17.17 45.43 -23.31
CA ASP A 426 -16.40 46.62 -23.63
C ASP A 426 -17.26 47.89 -23.68
N HIS A 427 -18.48 47.82 -24.21
CA HIS A 427 -19.44 48.92 -24.19
C HIS A 427 -19.93 49.24 -22.78
N PHE A 428 -20.14 48.22 -21.94
CA PHE A 428 -20.47 48.40 -20.53
C PHE A 428 -19.34 49.12 -19.77
N ASP A 429 -18.09 48.72 -19.99
CA ASP A 429 -16.90 49.37 -19.41
C ASP A 429 -16.73 50.83 -19.87
N LYS A 430 -17.15 51.15 -21.10
CA LYS A 430 -17.19 52.53 -21.62
C LYS A 430 -18.41 53.34 -21.18
N HIS A 431 -19.20 52.83 -20.21
CA HIS A 431 -20.44 53.43 -19.72
C HIS A 431 -21.58 53.55 -20.75
N SER A 432 -21.53 52.78 -21.83
CA SER A 432 -22.58 52.70 -22.85
C SER A 432 -23.57 51.56 -22.57
N ALA A 433 -24.25 51.62 -21.42
CA ALA A 433 -25.11 50.54 -20.93
C ALA A 433 -26.26 50.16 -21.89
N ARG A 434 -26.81 51.12 -22.64
CA ARG A 434 -27.89 50.88 -23.61
C ARG A 434 -27.46 49.92 -24.74
N VAL A 435 -26.25 50.12 -25.28
CA VAL A 435 -25.71 49.31 -26.38
C VAL A 435 -25.36 47.91 -25.87
N ALA A 436 -24.80 47.83 -24.66
CA ALA A 436 -24.50 46.56 -24.01
C ALA A 436 -25.79 45.72 -23.79
N ASP A 437 -26.87 46.32 -23.31
CA ASP A 437 -28.16 45.64 -23.10
C ASP A 437 -28.77 45.16 -24.43
N GLU A 438 -28.68 45.96 -25.50
CA GLU A 438 -29.11 45.56 -26.84
C GLU A 438 -28.34 44.33 -27.36
N HIS A 439 -27.01 44.32 -27.21
CA HIS A 439 -26.18 43.18 -27.58
C HIS A 439 -26.53 41.92 -26.78
N ILE A 440 -26.75 42.03 -25.46
CA ILE A 440 -27.16 40.90 -24.61
C ILE A 440 -28.54 40.36 -25.03
N ARG A 441 -29.50 41.24 -25.33
CA ARG A 441 -30.83 40.82 -25.82
C ARG A 441 -30.74 40.05 -27.14
N ASN A 442 -29.86 40.48 -28.05
CA ASN A 442 -29.65 39.83 -29.34
C ASN A 442 -29.08 38.41 -29.19
N ILE A 443 -28.19 38.18 -28.21
CA ILE A 443 -27.55 36.87 -27.99
C ILE A 443 -28.22 36.02 -26.92
N ARG A 444 -29.31 36.47 -26.29
CA ARG A 444 -29.91 35.82 -25.10
C ARG A 444 -30.12 34.30 -25.25
N LYS A 445 -30.53 33.84 -26.43
CA LYS A 445 -30.75 32.40 -26.71
C LYS A 445 -29.47 31.56 -26.72
N LYS A 446 -28.31 32.15 -27.01
CA LYS A 446 -27.00 31.50 -27.11
C LYS A 446 -26.00 32.03 -26.09
N LEU A 447 -26.48 32.68 -25.03
CA LEU A 447 -25.62 33.35 -24.06
C LEU A 447 -24.80 32.36 -23.24
N THR A 448 -25.33 31.16 -22.95
CA THR A 448 -24.59 30.08 -22.29
C THR A 448 -23.36 29.68 -23.10
N GLU A 449 -23.55 29.38 -24.38
CA GLU A 449 -22.48 29.07 -25.34
C GLU A 449 -21.47 30.22 -25.43
N ALA A 450 -21.92 31.47 -25.50
CA ALA A 450 -21.05 32.65 -25.53
C ALA A 450 -20.14 32.74 -24.29
N VAL A 451 -20.72 32.53 -23.10
CA VAL A 451 -19.97 32.52 -21.83
C VAL A 451 -18.93 31.39 -21.84
N ASP A 452 -19.31 30.18 -22.23
CA ASP A 452 -18.42 29.02 -22.27
C ASP A 452 -17.27 29.22 -23.26
N VAL A 453 -17.55 29.77 -24.45
CA VAL A 453 -16.52 30.11 -25.45
C VAL A 453 -15.56 31.16 -24.92
N CYS A 454 -16.03 32.20 -24.23
CA CYS A 454 -15.15 33.19 -23.60
C CYS A 454 -14.27 32.55 -22.50
N VAL A 455 -14.81 31.63 -21.70
CA VAL A 455 -14.04 30.89 -20.69
C VAL A 455 -12.97 30.02 -21.36
N GLN A 456 -13.32 29.27 -22.40
CA GLN A 456 -12.38 28.43 -23.13
C GLN A 456 -11.29 29.26 -23.84
N ALA A 457 -11.67 30.35 -24.50
CA ALA A 457 -10.75 31.28 -25.14
C ALA A 457 -9.74 31.85 -24.11
N ALA A 458 -10.19 32.16 -22.89
CA ALA A 458 -9.29 32.63 -21.84
C ALA A 458 -8.15 31.62 -21.54
N GLY A 459 -8.45 30.32 -21.55
CA GLY A 459 -7.43 29.27 -21.37
C GLY A 459 -6.39 29.21 -22.49
N ARG A 460 -6.78 29.58 -23.71
CA ARG A 460 -5.90 29.54 -24.90
C ARG A 460 -4.91 30.70 -24.94
N GLU A 461 -5.18 31.80 -24.25
CA GLU A 461 -4.32 32.97 -24.26
C GLU A 461 -3.10 32.85 -23.32
N PHE A 462 -1.96 33.37 -23.77
CA PHE A 462 -0.73 33.45 -22.97
C PHE A 462 -0.67 34.70 -22.11
N GLU A 463 -1.07 35.86 -22.64
CA GLU A 463 -0.95 37.15 -21.95
C GLU A 463 -2.03 37.31 -20.86
N PRO A 464 -1.65 37.59 -19.59
CA PRO A 464 -2.60 37.74 -18.48
C PRO A 464 -3.68 38.80 -18.72
N ARG A 465 -3.38 39.84 -19.51
CA ARG A 465 -4.32 40.89 -19.85
C ARG A 465 -5.53 40.37 -20.61
N TRP A 466 -5.32 39.57 -21.66
CA TRP A 466 -6.40 39.01 -22.48
C TRP A 466 -7.19 37.95 -21.72
N GLN A 467 -6.50 37.11 -20.93
CA GLN A 467 -7.14 36.17 -20.02
C GLN A 467 -8.12 36.88 -19.07
N GLN A 468 -7.69 37.97 -18.43
CA GLN A 468 -8.53 38.75 -17.51
C GLN A 468 -9.75 39.36 -18.21
N ARG A 469 -9.58 39.93 -19.41
CA ARG A 469 -10.68 40.51 -20.17
C ARG A 469 -11.71 39.47 -20.59
N LEU A 470 -11.28 38.29 -21.05
CA LEU A 470 -12.16 37.19 -21.44
C LEU A 470 -12.93 36.61 -20.24
N ILE A 471 -12.25 36.42 -19.10
CA ILE A 471 -12.90 36.00 -17.86
C ILE A 471 -13.88 37.08 -17.36
N LYS A 472 -13.56 38.37 -17.54
CA LYS A 472 -14.47 39.47 -17.21
C LYS A 472 -15.71 39.48 -18.12
N ALA A 473 -15.56 39.23 -19.43
CA ALA A 473 -16.69 39.08 -20.35
C ALA A 473 -17.59 37.89 -19.96
N ALA A 474 -17.00 36.74 -19.62
CA ALA A 474 -17.75 35.60 -19.11
C ALA A 474 -18.46 35.92 -17.78
N ALA A 475 -17.79 36.64 -16.88
CA ALA A 475 -18.36 37.07 -15.60
C ALA A 475 -19.48 38.11 -15.75
N PHE A 476 -19.44 38.92 -16.81
CA PHE A 476 -20.52 39.82 -17.20
C PHE A 476 -21.71 39.04 -17.76
N GLY A 477 -21.48 38.12 -18.70
CA GLY A 477 -22.54 37.32 -19.34
C GLY A 477 -23.31 36.43 -18.38
N LYS A 478 -22.62 35.81 -17.40
CA LYS A 478 -23.28 34.90 -16.44
C LYS A 478 -24.36 35.56 -15.57
N VAL A 479 -24.32 36.89 -15.39
CA VAL A 479 -25.33 37.63 -14.59
C VAL A 479 -26.71 37.59 -15.25
N PHE A 480 -26.77 37.41 -16.57
CA PHE A 480 -28.01 37.39 -17.35
C PHE A 480 -28.52 35.97 -17.65
N LEU A 481 -27.88 34.94 -17.07
CA LEU A 481 -28.30 33.54 -17.20
C LEU A 481 -29.25 33.17 -16.06
N ASP A 482 -30.38 32.56 -16.41
CA ASP A 482 -31.35 32.05 -15.43
C ASP A 482 -30.80 30.82 -14.69
N VAL A 483 -30.02 29.99 -15.38
CA VAL A 483 -29.32 28.81 -14.83
C VAL A 483 -27.88 28.81 -15.34
N HIS A 484 -26.91 28.78 -14.43
CA HIS A 484 -25.49 28.77 -14.77
C HIS A 484 -24.73 27.74 -13.93
N ASN A 485 -23.94 26.88 -14.59
CA ASN A 485 -22.98 26.03 -13.92
C ASN A 485 -21.67 26.81 -13.67
N PRO A 486 -21.29 27.11 -12.41
CA PRO A 486 -20.06 27.86 -12.11
C PRO A 486 -18.78 27.02 -12.26
N GLU A 487 -18.89 25.68 -12.38
CA GLU A 487 -17.74 24.78 -12.35
C GLU A 487 -16.71 25.05 -13.47
N PRO A 488 -17.06 25.19 -14.76
CA PRO A 488 -16.08 25.45 -15.82
C PRO A 488 -15.37 26.79 -15.63
N PHE A 489 -16.10 27.81 -15.18
CA PHE A 489 -15.57 29.14 -14.89
C PHE A 489 -14.55 29.11 -13.75
N VAL A 490 -14.91 28.46 -12.63
CA VAL A 490 -14.03 28.34 -11.45
C VAL A 490 -12.80 27.48 -11.78
N LYS A 491 -13.00 26.36 -12.50
CA LYS A 491 -11.92 25.48 -12.95
C LYS A 491 -10.94 26.25 -13.83
N MET A 492 -11.41 26.98 -14.83
CA MET A 492 -10.55 27.78 -15.70
C MET A 492 -9.79 28.87 -14.93
N ALA A 493 -10.46 29.59 -14.01
CA ALA A 493 -9.80 30.60 -13.19
C ALA A 493 -8.69 29.99 -12.31
N LYS A 494 -8.88 28.79 -11.76
CA LYS A 494 -7.84 28.05 -11.04
C LYS A 494 -6.70 27.67 -11.99
N THR A 495 -7.01 27.09 -13.15
CA THR A 495 -6.02 26.69 -14.17
C THR A 495 -5.16 27.88 -14.62
N LEU A 496 -5.76 29.03 -14.92
CA LEU A 496 -5.02 30.23 -15.33
C LEU A 496 -4.03 30.72 -14.27
N ARG A 497 -4.40 30.65 -12.98
CA ARG A 497 -3.48 30.98 -11.88
C ARG A 497 -2.28 30.03 -11.84
N VAL A 498 -2.51 28.73 -12.04
CA VAL A 498 -1.45 27.72 -12.12
C VAL A 498 -0.54 27.99 -13.32
N LEU A 499 -1.12 28.14 -14.51
CA LEU A 499 -0.39 28.38 -15.75
C LEU A 499 0.46 29.64 -15.69
N ASN A 500 -0.10 30.76 -15.23
CA ASN A 500 0.65 32.02 -15.12
C ASN A 500 1.77 31.94 -14.09
N ALA A 501 1.62 31.16 -13.01
CA ALA A 501 2.66 30.98 -12.02
C ALA A 501 3.87 30.18 -12.55
N VAL A 502 3.63 29.18 -13.40
CA VAL A 502 4.72 28.35 -13.97
C VAL A 502 5.34 28.96 -15.23
N ARG A 503 4.60 29.82 -15.94
CA ARG A 503 5.07 30.64 -17.06
C ARG A 503 5.96 31.81 -16.65
N ASP A 504 6.08 32.11 -15.36
CA ASP A 504 7.02 33.13 -14.88
C ASP A 504 8.45 32.76 -15.32
N TYR A 505 9.20 33.74 -15.82
CA TYR A 505 10.53 33.53 -16.40
C TYR A 505 11.54 32.89 -15.42
N LYS A 506 11.33 33.04 -14.10
CA LYS A 506 12.15 32.41 -13.06
C LYS A 506 11.91 30.91 -12.90
N ILE A 507 10.74 30.44 -13.33
CA ILE A 507 10.38 29.02 -13.36
C ILE A 507 10.65 28.45 -14.76
N GLY A 508 10.30 29.23 -15.80
CA GLY A 508 10.64 28.95 -17.20
C GLY A 508 9.94 27.70 -17.74
N ILE A 509 8.67 27.49 -17.41
CA ILE A 509 7.83 26.41 -17.95
C ILE A 509 6.67 27.04 -18.75
N PRO A 510 6.82 27.22 -20.08
CA PRO A 510 5.78 27.85 -20.91
C PRO A 510 4.66 26.87 -21.27
N LEU A 511 4.02 26.29 -20.26
CA LEU A 511 2.98 25.27 -20.43
C LEU A 511 1.73 25.89 -21.07
N THR A 512 1.21 25.25 -22.12
CA THR A 512 -0.06 25.62 -22.74
C THR A 512 -1.24 24.99 -21.97
N TYR A 513 -2.45 25.49 -22.19
CA TYR A 513 -3.64 24.89 -21.59
C TYR A 513 -3.85 23.44 -22.08
N GLU A 514 -3.60 23.16 -23.35
CA GLU A 514 -3.75 21.81 -23.91
C GLU A 514 -2.76 20.84 -23.29
N GLN A 515 -1.51 21.26 -23.11
CA GLN A 515 -0.49 20.47 -22.43
C GLN A 515 -0.88 20.20 -20.98
N TYR A 516 -1.45 21.19 -20.28
CA TYR A 516 -1.88 21.03 -18.89
C TYR A 516 -3.04 20.05 -18.72
N ILE A 517 -4.04 20.08 -19.60
CA ILE A 517 -5.19 19.15 -19.51
C ILE A 517 -4.88 17.75 -20.00
N SER A 518 -3.81 17.59 -20.80
CA SER A 518 -3.42 16.27 -21.33
C SER A 518 -2.92 15.31 -20.24
N HIS A 519 -2.50 15.82 -19.09
CA HIS A 519 -1.98 15.04 -17.95
C HIS A 519 -2.65 15.47 -16.64
N HIS A 520 -2.60 14.60 -15.62
CA HIS A 520 -3.03 14.99 -14.29
C HIS A 520 -2.12 16.10 -13.71
N PRO A 521 -2.63 17.07 -12.93
CA PRO A 521 -1.82 18.16 -12.37
C PRO A 521 -0.61 17.71 -11.54
N ASP A 522 -0.62 16.49 -11.00
CA ASP A 522 0.53 15.88 -10.32
C ASP A 522 1.77 15.75 -11.20
N HIS A 523 1.59 15.63 -12.51
CA HIS A 523 2.69 15.62 -13.48
C HIS A 523 3.46 16.95 -13.42
N LEU A 524 2.76 18.08 -13.42
CA LEU A 524 3.38 19.40 -13.29
C LEU A 524 4.05 19.58 -11.93
N ILE A 525 3.39 19.13 -10.84
CA ILE A 525 3.94 19.20 -9.49
C ILE A 525 5.24 18.39 -9.38
N SER A 526 5.27 17.19 -9.99
CA SER A 526 6.46 16.34 -10.03
C SER A 526 7.61 17.01 -10.76
N ARG A 527 7.34 17.68 -11.90
CA ARG A 527 8.34 18.44 -12.67
C ARG A 527 8.89 19.64 -11.90
N LEU A 528 8.02 20.42 -11.25
CA LEU A 528 8.44 21.52 -10.36
C LEU A 528 9.31 21.03 -9.20
N THR A 529 8.96 19.86 -8.65
CA THR A 529 9.69 19.21 -7.57
C THR A 529 11.07 18.72 -8.04
N ALA A 530 11.16 18.12 -9.24
CA ALA A 530 12.41 17.73 -9.87
C ALA A 530 13.34 18.93 -10.09
N ARG A 531 12.80 20.08 -10.52
CA ARG A 531 13.54 21.35 -10.66
C ARG A 531 13.83 22.07 -9.33
N SER A 532 13.55 21.45 -8.19
CA SER A 532 13.75 22.02 -6.84
C SER A 532 12.93 23.28 -6.52
N HIS A 533 11.85 23.57 -7.25
CA HIS A 533 10.91 24.66 -6.94
C HIS A 533 9.89 24.24 -5.86
N TYR A 534 10.37 23.74 -4.72
CA TYR A 534 9.53 23.17 -3.66
C TYR A 534 8.45 24.11 -3.12
N LEU A 535 8.76 25.41 -2.97
CA LEU A 535 7.80 26.38 -2.44
C LEU A 535 6.61 26.56 -3.39
N LEU A 536 6.87 26.66 -4.69
CA LEU A 536 5.81 26.78 -5.68
C LEU A 536 5.02 25.48 -5.77
N ALA A 537 5.71 24.34 -5.84
CA ALA A 537 5.07 23.02 -5.85
C ALA A 537 4.11 22.84 -4.67
N LEU A 538 4.56 23.11 -3.43
CA LEU A 538 3.71 23.00 -2.24
C LEU A 538 2.49 23.93 -2.28
N ARG A 539 2.67 25.19 -2.71
CA ARG A 539 1.57 26.14 -2.83
C ARG A 539 0.54 25.72 -3.88
N LEU A 540 1.00 25.17 -5.00
CA LEU A 540 0.11 24.66 -6.05
C LEU A 540 -0.61 23.38 -5.61
N THR A 541 0.07 22.48 -4.91
CA THR A 541 -0.53 21.27 -4.32
C THR A 541 -1.63 21.62 -3.33
N GLU A 542 -1.37 22.55 -2.41
CA GLU A 542 -2.36 23.07 -1.46
C GLU A 542 -3.53 23.78 -2.18
N PHE A 543 -3.24 24.59 -3.20
CA PHE A 543 -4.25 25.32 -3.99
C PHE A 543 -5.18 24.39 -4.79
N LEU A 544 -4.65 23.25 -5.26
CA LEU A 544 -5.38 22.25 -6.03
C LEU A 544 -6.02 21.16 -5.14
N ASN A 545 -5.84 21.22 -3.81
CA ASN A 545 -6.27 20.19 -2.86
C ASN A 545 -5.69 18.80 -3.14
N LEU A 546 -4.42 18.75 -3.56
CA LEU A 546 -3.68 17.51 -3.81
C LEU A 546 -2.80 17.14 -2.60
N SER A 547 -2.34 15.89 -2.54
CA SER A 547 -1.50 15.43 -1.43
C SER A 547 -0.10 16.07 -1.47
N PRO A 548 0.36 16.77 -0.40
CA PRO A 548 1.70 17.35 -0.33
C PRO A 548 2.81 16.31 -0.16
N ALA A 549 2.45 15.02 -0.06
CA ALA A 549 3.37 13.98 0.37
C ALA A 549 4.55 13.76 -0.57
N GLY A 550 4.31 13.72 -1.89
CA GLY A 550 5.36 13.54 -2.88
C GLY A 550 6.41 14.66 -2.85
N VAL A 551 5.95 15.91 -2.73
CA VAL A 551 6.81 17.10 -2.69
C VAL A 551 7.68 17.11 -1.43
N LEU A 552 7.09 16.82 -0.27
CA LEU A 552 7.81 16.79 1.01
C LEU A 552 8.81 15.63 1.09
N ARG A 553 8.47 14.45 0.56
CA ARG A 553 9.40 13.31 0.50
C ARG A 553 10.61 13.62 -0.38
N HIS A 554 10.39 14.18 -1.57
CA HIS A 554 11.48 14.56 -2.46
C HIS A 554 12.34 15.69 -1.86
N TRP A 555 11.71 16.69 -1.25
CA TRP A 555 12.40 17.75 -0.52
C TRP A 555 13.26 17.20 0.62
N ALA A 556 12.72 16.31 1.45
CA ALA A 556 13.42 15.70 2.57
C ALA A 556 14.59 14.84 2.08
N ARG A 557 14.40 14.03 1.03
CA ARG A 557 15.48 13.27 0.39
C ARG A 557 16.63 14.17 -0.06
N ASN A 558 16.32 15.24 -0.78
CA ASN A 558 17.34 16.17 -1.25
C ASN A 558 18.01 16.95 -0.12
N LEU A 559 17.28 17.24 0.96
CA LEU A 559 17.88 17.84 2.15
C LEU A 559 18.87 16.88 2.84
N ILE A 560 18.54 15.58 2.91
CA ILE A 560 19.40 14.55 3.51
C ILE A 560 20.63 14.27 2.66
N LEU A 561 20.47 14.18 1.33
CA LEU A 561 21.59 13.99 0.40
C LEU A 561 22.65 15.10 0.52
N ASN A 562 22.21 16.35 0.68
CA ASN A 562 23.09 17.50 0.76
C ASN A 562 23.74 17.73 2.13
N MET A 563 23.44 16.86 3.11
CA MET A 563 24.02 16.95 4.45
C MET A 563 25.54 16.73 4.44
N ASP A 564 26.04 15.87 3.55
CA ASP A 564 27.47 15.51 3.48
C ASP A 564 28.30 16.50 2.66
N SER A 565 27.71 17.11 1.62
CA SER A 565 28.43 18.01 0.70
C SER A 565 28.81 19.35 1.31
N ALA A 566 28.20 19.73 2.45
CA ALA A 566 28.49 20.97 3.16
C ALA A 566 29.78 20.91 4.00
N SER A 567 30.46 19.76 4.08
CA SER A 567 31.61 19.59 4.97
C SER A 567 32.95 20.08 4.41
N THR A 568 33.03 20.57 3.17
CA THR A 568 34.33 20.80 2.51
C THR A 568 34.68 22.25 2.15
N ILE A 569 33.79 23.25 2.27
CA ILE A 569 34.10 24.59 1.68
C ILE A 569 34.01 25.81 2.61
N ASP A 570 33.33 25.84 3.76
CA ASP A 570 33.32 27.08 4.57
C ASP A 570 33.39 26.86 6.09
N THR A 571 34.47 27.36 6.70
CA THR A 571 34.74 27.37 8.15
C THR A 571 33.90 28.38 8.95
N SER A 572 32.83 28.95 8.37
CA SER A 572 32.05 29.98 9.08
C SER A 572 30.55 30.06 8.71
N LYS A 573 29.82 28.94 8.81
CA LYS A 573 28.40 28.89 9.27
C LYS A 573 27.85 27.45 9.25
N SER A 574 27.37 26.99 10.41
CA SER A 574 26.55 25.79 10.61
C SER A 574 27.19 24.43 10.25
N VAL A 575 27.78 23.77 11.24
CA VAL A 575 27.90 22.30 11.23
C VAL A 575 26.47 21.75 11.15
N THR A 576 26.08 21.25 9.98
CA THR A 576 24.77 20.62 9.77
C THR A 576 24.75 19.28 10.51
N SER A 577 24.42 19.32 11.80
CA SER A 577 24.28 18.10 12.62
C SER A 577 23.00 17.34 12.23
N PRO A 578 22.97 15.99 12.35
CA PRO A 578 21.76 15.20 12.09
C PRO A 578 20.53 15.76 12.82
N ALA A 579 20.70 16.15 14.09
CA ALA A 579 19.65 16.74 14.91
C ALA A 579 19.11 18.06 14.36
N SER A 580 19.93 18.89 13.71
CA SER A 580 19.47 20.14 13.08
C SER A 580 18.57 19.88 11.87
N VAL A 581 18.92 18.88 11.06
CA VAL A 581 18.14 18.43 9.89
C VAL A 581 16.84 17.79 10.36
N CYS A 582 16.90 16.91 11.37
CA CYS A 582 15.72 16.30 11.99
C CYS A 582 14.73 17.37 12.47
N ARG A 583 15.19 18.36 13.26
CA ARG A 583 14.33 19.48 13.72
C ARG A 583 13.67 20.24 12.56
N ARG A 584 14.42 20.52 11.49
CA ARG A 584 13.90 21.22 10.31
C ARG A 584 12.83 20.39 9.61
N ILE A 585 13.05 19.10 9.41
CA ILE A 585 12.07 18.19 8.79
C ILE A 585 10.82 18.11 9.66
N VAL A 586 10.97 17.77 10.95
CA VAL A 586 9.84 17.61 11.87
C VAL A 586 9.02 18.90 12.00
N SER A 587 9.66 20.07 12.07
CA SER A 587 8.95 21.36 12.11
C SER A 587 8.06 21.61 10.88
N LYS A 588 8.44 21.09 9.71
CA LYS A 588 7.68 21.23 8.46
C LYS A 588 6.59 20.16 8.31
N LEU A 589 6.71 19.04 9.02
CA LEU A 589 5.73 17.96 9.02
C LEU A 589 4.61 18.16 10.05
N LYS A 590 4.88 18.83 11.18
CA LYS A 590 3.93 18.96 12.31
C LYS A 590 2.54 19.52 11.92
N ASP A 591 2.48 20.38 10.92
CA ASP A 591 1.24 21.05 10.51
C ASP A 591 0.61 20.43 9.25
N ARG A 592 1.17 19.32 8.72
CA ARG A 592 0.80 18.76 7.42
C ARG A 592 0.41 17.29 7.53
N HIS A 593 -0.83 16.98 7.21
CA HIS A 593 -1.33 15.61 7.11
C HIS A 593 -0.82 14.93 5.82
N GLY A 594 -0.51 13.64 5.88
CA GLY A 594 -0.18 12.81 4.71
C GLY A 594 1.27 12.32 4.60
N VAL A 595 2.22 12.86 5.38
CA VAL A 595 3.60 12.33 5.42
C VAL A 595 3.93 11.92 6.83
N SER A 596 4.26 10.64 7.01
CA SER A 596 4.74 10.15 8.30
C SER A 596 6.26 10.31 8.40
N PRO A 597 6.80 10.74 9.55
CA PRO A 597 8.23 10.74 9.80
C PRO A 597 8.94 9.42 9.45
N ALA A 598 8.25 8.28 9.60
CA ALA A 598 8.74 6.96 9.21
C ALA A 598 9.09 6.86 7.71
N ASP A 599 8.25 7.43 6.82
CA ASP A 599 8.51 7.38 5.37
C ASP A 599 9.81 8.14 5.02
N ILE A 600 10.11 9.23 5.75
CA ILE A 600 11.35 9.99 5.57
C ILE A 600 12.53 9.30 6.27
N ALA A 601 12.29 8.63 7.40
CA ALA A 601 13.30 7.85 8.09
C ALA A 601 13.78 6.67 7.22
N GLU A 602 12.88 6.02 6.47
CA GLU A 602 13.25 4.99 5.49
C GLU A 602 14.15 5.55 4.38
N ILE A 603 13.85 6.76 3.90
CA ILE A 603 14.74 7.49 2.97
C ILE A 603 16.11 7.73 3.63
N ALA A 604 16.16 8.20 4.87
CA ALA A 604 17.43 8.40 5.58
C ALA A 604 18.23 7.10 5.73
N TRP A 605 17.55 5.98 6.01
CA TRP A 605 18.17 4.67 6.14
C TRP A 605 18.72 4.14 4.81
N SER A 606 17.95 4.26 3.73
CA SER A 606 18.42 3.87 2.37
C SER A 606 19.63 4.68 1.90
N LEU A 607 19.79 5.91 2.39
CA LEU A 607 20.96 6.77 2.16
C LEU A 607 22.12 6.49 3.14
N GLY A 608 22.01 5.48 4.01
CA GLY A 608 23.03 5.09 4.98
C GLY A 608 23.10 5.99 6.23
N LYS A 609 22.15 6.91 6.44
CA LYS A 609 22.11 7.84 7.59
C LYS A 609 21.37 7.25 8.78
N THR A 610 21.94 6.21 9.39
CA THR A 610 21.33 5.47 10.51
C THR A 610 20.97 6.34 11.72
N LYS A 611 21.88 7.23 12.16
CA LYS A 611 21.63 8.13 13.30
C LYS A 611 20.48 9.12 13.06
N LEU A 612 20.34 9.63 11.83
CA LEU A 612 19.24 10.52 11.48
C LEU A 612 17.92 9.75 11.41
N CYS A 613 17.95 8.51 10.91
CA CYS A 613 16.79 7.63 10.86
C CYS A 613 16.23 7.37 12.27
N THR A 614 17.07 7.02 13.24
CA THR A 614 16.61 6.77 14.62
C THR A 614 16.01 8.02 15.27
N GLU A 615 16.63 9.18 15.05
CA GLU A 615 16.09 10.46 15.54
C GLU A 615 14.73 10.82 14.89
N LEU A 616 14.54 10.55 13.59
CA LEU A 616 13.26 10.78 12.90
C LEU A 616 12.18 9.80 13.35
N LEU A 617 12.54 8.52 13.56
CA LEU A 617 11.64 7.48 14.05
C LEU A 617 11.13 7.76 15.46
N ALA A 618 11.91 8.43 16.31
CA ALA A 618 11.46 8.83 17.65
C ALA A 618 10.28 9.83 17.62
N HIS A 619 10.07 10.50 16.49
CA HIS A 619 8.95 11.42 16.26
C HIS A 619 7.76 10.77 15.56
N GLU A 620 7.85 9.50 15.17
CA GLU A 620 6.72 8.76 14.59
C GLU A 620 5.69 8.43 15.68
N LEU A 621 4.43 8.79 15.43
CA LEU A 621 3.34 8.54 16.37
C LEU A 621 2.68 7.17 16.15
N LYS A 622 2.85 6.56 14.97
CA LYS A 622 2.22 5.28 14.60
C LYS A 622 3.19 4.10 14.79
N PRO A 623 2.99 3.25 15.82
CA PRO A 623 3.87 2.10 16.07
C PRO A 623 3.89 1.10 14.92
N THR A 624 2.78 0.95 14.19
CA THR A 624 2.64 0.07 13.03
C THR A 624 3.59 0.41 11.88
N LYS A 625 3.98 1.67 11.72
CA LYS A 625 5.00 2.10 10.75
C LYS A 625 6.41 2.12 11.35
N GLN A 626 6.52 2.49 12.62
CA GLN A 626 7.79 2.62 13.33
C GLN A 626 8.48 1.27 13.54
N ILE A 627 7.74 0.27 14.01
CA ILE A 627 8.27 -1.03 14.45
C ILE A 627 8.89 -1.83 13.28
N PRO A 628 8.23 -2.00 12.11
CA PRO A 628 8.84 -2.72 11.00
C PRO A 628 10.16 -2.09 10.52
N LEU A 629 10.27 -0.75 10.55
CA LEU A 629 11.51 -0.08 10.15
C LEU A 629 12.63 -0.31 11.18
N LEU A 630 12.34 -0.24 12.48
CA LEU A 630 13.30 -0.59 13.54
C LEU A 630 13.79 -2.05 13.42
N MET A 631 12.90 -2.97 13.05
CA MET A 631 13.26 -4.38 12.81
C MET A 631 14.17 -4.55 11.59
N ARG A 632 13.93 -3.81 10.49
CA ARG A 632 14.84 -3.78 9.32
C ARG A 632 16.21 -3.19 9.65
N MET A 633 16.29 -2.26 10.60
CA MET A 633 17.53 -1.65 11.09
C MET A 633 18.32 -2.49 12.11
N ASP A 634 17.87 -3.71 12.40
CA ASP A 634 18.44 -4.60 13.43
C ASP A 634 18.37 -4.04 14.86
N GLN A 635 17.42 -3.14 15.14
CA GLN A 635 17.21 -2.54 16.47
C GLN A 635 16.11 -3.24 17.28
N GLY A 636 16.21 -4.56 17.45
CA GLY A 636 15.18 -5.38 18.11
C GLY A 636 14.83 -4.94 19.54
N LYS A 637 15.80 -4.43 20.32
CA LYS A 637 15.57 -3.94 21.69
C LYS A 637 14.65 -2.73 21.74
N GLU A 638 14.87 -1.77 20.84
CA GLU A 638 14.07 -0.55 20.72
C GLU A 638 12.69 -0.88 20.13
N ALA A 639 12.64 -1.73 19.10
CA ALA A 639 11.38 -2.20 18.51
C ALA A 639 10.46 -2.85 19.55
N LEU A 640 11.01 -3.73 20.40
CA LEU A 640 10.23 -4.36 21.48
C LEU A 640 9.80 -3.36 22.55
N GLN A 641 10.61 -2.34 22.84
CA GLN A 641 10.21 -1.30 23.80
C GLN A 641 9.07 -0.44 23.26
N GLN A 642 9.09 -0.11 21.97
CA GLN A 642 8.01 0.66 21.33
C GLN A 642 6.73 -0.17 21.15
N SER A 643 6.84 -1.48 20.87
CA SER A 643 5.66 -2.35 20.84
C SER A 643 5.00 -2.48 22.22
N ILE A 644 5.78 -2.59 23.31
CA ILE A 644 5.22 -2.58 24.67
C ILE A 644 4.52 -1.25 24.97
N LYS A 645 5.12 -0.11 24.59
CA LYS A 645 4.48 1.21 24.75
C LYS A 645 3.19 1.36 23.93
N SER A 646 3.07 0.65 22.80
CA SER A 646 1.86 0.66 21.98
C SER A 646 0.69 -0.09 22.62
N LEU A 647 0.96 -0.96 23.61
CA LEU A 647 -0.01 -1.83 24.28
C LEU A 647 -0.78 -2.77 23.31
N ASP A 648 -0.25 -2.96 22.10
CA ASP A 648 -0.82 -3.84 21.09
C ASP A 648 -0.13 -5.22 21.16
N PRO A 649 -0.85 -6.28 21.59
CA PRO A 649 -0.29 -7.62 21.73
C PRO A 649 0.15 -8.22 20.39
N ASP A 650 -0.50 -7.85 19.27
CA ASP A 650 -0.17 -8.37 17.95
C ASP A 650 1.17 -7.80 17.48
N LEU A 651 1.43 -6.52 17.75
CA LEU A 651 2.72 -5.88 17.47
C LEU A 651 3.84 -6.46 18.35
N ILE A 652 3.57 -6.71 19.64
CA ILE A 652 4.53 -7.36 20.54
C ILE A 652 4.88 -8.75 20.03
N GLN A 653 3.86 -9.55 19.68
CA GLN A 653 4.05 -10.90 19.13
C GLN A 653 4.83 -10.88 17.81
N THR A 654 4.52 -9.94 16.91
CA THR A 654 5.22 -9.78 15.64
C THR A 654 6.71 -9.52 15.84
N VAL A 655 7.06 -8.58 16.74
CA VAL A 655 8.46 -8.29 17.07
C VAL A 655 9.17 -9.49 17.66
N LEU A 656 8.53 -10.21 18.59
CA LEU A 656 9.11 -11.41 19.21
C LEU A 656 9.40 -12.50 18.16
N TRP A 657 8.44 -12.78 17.27
CA TRP A 657 8.62 -13.76 16.20
C TRP A 657 9.75 -13.36 15.26
N GLU A 658 9.72 -12.15 14.73
CA GLU A 658 10.73 -11.71 13.77
C GLU A 658 12.13 -11.64 14.39
N THR A 659 12.25 -11.23 15.66
CA THR A 659 13.52 -11.26 16.40
C THR A 659 14.01 -12.70 16.56
N ARG A 660 13.15 -13.65 16.94
CA ARG A 660 13.52 -15.06 17.09
C ARG A 660 13.95 -15.72 15.78
N ALA A 661 13.34 -15.32 14.67
CA ALA A 661 13.67 -15.85 13.34
C ALA A 661 15.05 -15.36 12.85
N ARG A 662 15.44 -14.14 13.21
CA ARG A 662 16.70 -13.51 12.77
C ARG A 662 17.87 -13.71 13.72
N LYS A 663 17.62 -13.83 15.03
CA LYS A 663 18.65 -13.88 16.08
C LYS A 663 18.80 -15.27 16.70
N PRO A 664 20.02 -15.67 17.10
CA PRO A 664 20.23 -16.86 17.93
C PRO A 664 19.49 -16.77 19.26
N LEU A 665 19.25 -17.93 19.89
CA LEU A 665 18.50 -18.04 21.14
C LEU A 665 19.02 -17.10 22.24
N ALA A 666 20.33 -17.13 22.53
CA ALA A 666 20.90 -16.29 23.59
C ALA A 666 20.69 -14.78 23.36
N GLU A 667 20.80 -14.32 22.11
CA GLU A 667 20.60 -12.91 21.77
C GLU A 667 19.12 -12.53 21.85
N PHE A 668 18.22 -13.40 21.38
CA PHE A 668 16.77 -13.23 21.54
C PHE A 668 16.36 -13.09 23.01
N LEU A 669 16.87 -13.97 23.88
CA LEU A 669 16.53 -13.94 25.31
C LEU A 669 17.07 -12.66 25.98
N SER A 670 18.25 -12.17 25.57
CA SER A 670 18.78 -10.88 26.02
C SER A 670 17.94 -9.66 25.61
N VAL A 671 17.13 -9.78 24.56
CA VAL A 671 16.22 -8.71 24.10
C VAL A 671 14.93 -8.69 24.93
N VAL A 672 14.48 -9.87 25.36
CA VAL A 672 13.25 -10.11 26.14
C VAL A 672 13.47 -9.93 27.65
N GLU A 673 14.69 -10.10 28.14
CA GLU A 673 15.06 -10.01 29.55
C GLU A 673 14.45 -8.74 30.22
N ARG A 674 13.79 -8.93 31.37
CA ARG A 674 13.18 -7.86 32.20
C ARG A 674 12.00 -7.09 31.57
N LYS A 675 11.29 -7.68 30.60
CA LYS A 675 10.06 -7.10 30.01
C LYS A 675 8.86 -8.03 30.21
N ASP A 676 8.16 -7.88 31.33
CA ASP A 676 7.09 -8.80 31.74
C ASP A 676 5.93 -8.90 30.73
N GLU A 677 5.58 -7.81 30.03
CA GLU A 677 4.53 -7.83 29.01
C GLU A 677 4.93 -8.70 27.81
N ALA A 678 6.19 -8.62 27.38
CA ALA A 678 6.73 -9.46 26.31
C ALA A 678 6.80 -10.93 26.74
N ILE A 679 7.18 -11.20 27.99
CA ILE A 679 7.25 -12.55 28.56
C ILE A 679 5.85 -13.16 28.67
N SER A 680 4.85 -12.40 29.10
CA SER A 680 3.47 -12.87 29.17
C SER A 680 2.93 -13.23 27.78
N THR A 681 3.23 -12.42 26.77
CA THR A 681 2.85 -12.67 25.38
C THR A 681 3.57 -13.91 24.83
N LEU A 682 4.86 -14.07 25.14
CA LEU A 682 5.66 -15.26 24.79
C LEU A 682 5.05 -16.54 25.39
N ARG A 683 4.64 -16.51 26.66
CA ARG A 683 3.97 -17.65 27.33
C ARG A 683 2.65 -18.01 26.66
N VAL A 684 1.80 -17.03 26.40
CA VAL A 684 0.49 -17.25 25.74
C VAL A 684 0.68 -17.82 24.34
N TRP A 685 1.64 -17.28 23.59
CA TRP A 685 1.98 -17.77 22.26
C TRP A 685 2.52 -19.22 22.29
N ALA A 686 3.47 -19.52 23.17
CA ALA A 686 4.02 -20.87 23.34
C ALA A 686 2.92 -21.89 23.68
N LYS A 687 1.99 -21.52 24.59
CA LYS A 687 0.85 -22.35 24.95
C LYS A 687 -0.12 -22.58 23.79
N ALA A 688 -0.47 -21.51 23.07
CA ALA A 688 -1.37 -21.60 21.91
C ALA A 688 -0.77 -22.43 20.75
N SER A 689 0.55 -22.48 20.62
CA SER A 689 1.25 -23.33 19.64
C SER A 689 1.03 -24.83 19.96
N VAL A 690 1.15 -25.21 21.24
CA VAL A 690 0.90 -26.57 21.71
C VAL A 690 -0.57 -26.98 21.51
N GLU A 691 -1.52 -26.10 21.82
CA GLU A 691 -2.95 -26.37 21.65
C GLU A 691 -3.37 -26.48 20.17
N ARG A 692 -2.75 -25.72 19.26
CA ARG A 692 -3.04 -25.83 17.81
C ARG A 692 -2.55 -27.12 17.18
N ASN A 693 -1.36 -27.59 17.55
CA ASN A 693 -0.85 -28.88 17.09
C ASN A 693 -1.75 -30.04 17.52
N PHE A 694 -2.49 -29.89 18.62
CA PHE A 694 -3.41 -30.89 19.14
C PHE A 694 -4.73 -31.02 18.35
N ILE A 695 -5.26 -29.93 17.77
CA ILE A 695 -6.57 -29.94 17.09
C ILE A 695 -6.50 -30.54 15.67
N ASN A 696 -5.32 -30.51 15.03
CA ASN A 696 -5.16 -30.92 13.63
C ASN A 696 -4.85 -32.43 13.43
N GLU A 697 -4.71 -33.23 14.49
CA GLU A 697 -4.43 -34.67 14.36
C GLU A 697 -5.71 -35.50 14.18
N LYS A 698 -6.17 -35.64 12.93
CA LYS A 698 -7.18 -36.64 12.50
C LYS A 698 -6.58 -37.95 11.97
N GLU A 699 -5.25 -38.13 11.97
CA GLU A 699 -4.62 -39.38 11.51
C GLU A 699 -3.94 -40.17 12.65
N PRO A 700 -4.03 -41.52 12.64
CA PRO A 700 -3.43 -42.37 13.66
C PRO A 700 -1.92 -42.48 13.43
N VAL A 701 -1.15 -41.82 14.30
CA VAL A 701 0.31 -41.79 14.25
C VAL A 701 0.88 -43.04 14.96
N SER A 702 1.20 -44.11 14.22
CA SER A 702 1.95 -45.25 14.76
C SER A 702 3.48 -45.13 14.57
N SER A 703 3.97 -44.01 14.06
CA SER A 703 5.39 -43.70 14.01
C SER A 703 5.56 -42.23 13.63
N LYS A 704 5.48 -41.35 14.61
CA LYS A 704 6.08 -40.01 14.63
C LYS A 704 6.07 -39.59 16.08
N THR A 705 7.25 -39.48 16.65
CA THR A 705 7.50 -38.75 17.89
C THR A 705 6.80 -37.40 17.78
N ILE A 706 5.77 -37.16 18.57
CA ILE A 706 5.16 -35.84 18.70
C ILE A 706 6.27 -34.97 19.30
N ASN A 707 6.98 -34.23 18.45
CA ASN A 707 7.89 -33.18 18.90
C ASN A 707 7.00 -32.12 19.54
N VAL A 708 6.96 -32.10 20.87
CA VAL A 708 6.47 -30.96 21.65
C VAL A 708 7.25 -29.76 21.12
N GLY A 709 6.57 -28.94 20.30
CA GLY A 709 7.19 -28.11 19.27
C GLY A 709 8.19 -27.08 19.80
N SER A 710 9.07 -26.64 18.89
CA SER A 710 10.15 -25.67 19.06
C SER A 710 9.83 -24.46 19.95
N ASP A 711 8.57 -24.04 20.05
CA ASP A 711 8.14 -22.82 20.72
C ASP A 711 7.87 -23.03 22.23
N TRP A 712 7.44 -24.23 22.64
CA TRP A 712 7.26 -24.55 24.07
C TRP A 712 8.61 -24.83 24.74
N GLU A 713 9.51 -25.49 24.01
CA GLU A 713 10.90 -25.68 24.44
C GLU A 713 11.62 -24.33 24.56
N LEU A 714 11.35 -23.40 23.64
CA LEU A 714 11.87 -22.03 23.72
C LEU A 714 11.45 -21.32 25.02
N TYR A 715 10.17 -21.40 25.41
CA TYR A 715 9.71 -20.79 26.66
C TYR A 715 10.28 -21.51 27.90
N ARG A 716 10.46 -22.83 27.83
CA ARG A 716 11.14 -23.62 28.88
C ARG A 716 12.60 -23.18 29.05
N ASP A 717 13.34 -23.06 27.95
CA ASP A 717 14.74 -22.63 27.95
C ASP A 717 14.87 -21.20 28.47
N PHE A 718 13.93 -20.32 28.13
CA PHE A 718 13.86 -18.97 28.69
C PHE A 718 13.71 -18.99 30.22
N CYS A 719 12.72 -19.73 30.75
CA CYS A 719 12.48 -19.80 32.19
C CYS A 719 13.69 -20.36 32.96
N TYR A 720 14.41 -21.30 32.33
CA TYR A 720 15.62 -21.88 32.90
C TYR A 720 16.79 -20.90 32.88
N GLN A 721 17.01 -20.17 31.77
CA GLN A 721 18.11 -19.21 31.64
C GLN A 721 17.93 -17.95 32.50
N ASP A 722 16.69 -17.47 32.66
CA ASP A 722 16.36 -16.30 33.49
C ASP A 722 16.19 -16.64 34.98
N ASP A 723 16.56 -17.87 35.38
CA ASP A 723 16.46 -18.40 36.75
C ASP A 723 15.06 -18.29 37.38
N ARG A 724 14.02 -18.32 36.53
CA ARG A 724 12.61 -18.26 36.92
C ARG A 724 12.13 -19.63 37.39
N ARG A 725 12.60 -20.04 38.57
CA ARG A 725 12.32 -21.35 39.18
C ARG A 725 10.82 -21.61 39.39
N THR A 726 10.08 -20.64 39.92
CA THR A 726 8.63 -20.77 40.12
C THR A 726 7.90 -21.00 38.79
N GLU A 727 8.25 -20.26 37.73
CA GLU A 727 7.62 -20.44 36.40
C GLU A 727 8.01 -21.76 35.76
N SER A 728 9.27 -22.19 35.92
CA SER A 728 9.74 -23.52 35.48
C SER A 728 9.00 -24.65 36.21
N GLY A 729 8.73 -24.48 37.51
CA GLY A 729 7.90 -25.38 38.30
C GLY A 729 6.45 -25.44 37.80
N CYS A 730 5.83 -24.29 37.58
CA CYS A 730 4.49 -24.19 36.99
C CYS A 730 4.42 -24.82 35.59
N LEU A 731 5.45 -24.61 34.75
CA LEU A 731 5.55 -25.19 33.42
C LEU A 731 5.64 -26.72 33.47
N CYS A 732 6.42 -27.28 34.39
CA CYS A 732 6.46 -28.73 34.63
C CYS A 732 5.09 -29.29 35.08
N LEU A 733 4.32 -28.51 35.84
CA LEU A 733 2.95 -28.89 36.22
C LEU A 733 2.01 -28.81 35.02
N GLU A 734 2.04 -27.74 34.24
CA GLU A 734 1.26 -27.61 33.00
C GLU A 734 1.59 -28.76 32.04
N GLU A 735 2.86 -29.14 31.89
CA GLU A 735 3.27 -30.34 31.14
C GLU A 735 2.69 -31.63 31.72
N SER A 736 2.53 -31.75 33.04
CA SER A 736 1.87 -32.93 33.65
C SER A 736 0.38 -33.03 33.32
N TYR A 737 -0.25 -31.91 32.89
CA TYR A 737 -1.62 -31.86 32.40
C TYR A 737 -1.71 -31.96 30.87
N LEU A 738 -0.76 -31.36 30.14
CA LEU A 738 -0.73 -31.25 28.67
C LEU A 738 -0.10 -32.46 27.98
N THR A 739 0.76 -33.22 28.68
CA THR A 739 1.44 -34.37 28.07
C THR A 739 0.50 -35.58 28.05
N TYR A 740 -0.17 -35.75 26.91
CA TYR A 740 -0.72 -37.03 26.49
C TYR A 740 0.38 -38.10 26.56
N CYS A 741 0.08 -39.24 27.18
CA CYS A 741 0.94 -40.41 27.06
C CYS A 741 0.91 -40.83 25.58
N PRO A 742 2.05 -40.85 24.84
CA PRO A 742 2.07 -41.13 23.40
C PRO A 742 1.48 -42.48 23.00
N THR A 743 1.28 -43.37 23.98
CA THR A 743 0.71 -44.71 23.83
C THR A 743 -0.81 -44.76 24.01
N LEU A 744 -1.46 -43.67 24.42
CA LEU A 744 -2.86 -43.65 24.86
C LEU A 744 -3.67 -42.60 24.09
N THR A 745 -3.87 -42.85 22.79
CA THR A 745 -5.04 -42.36 22.04
C THR A 745 -6.34 -43.04 22.51
N TYR A 746 -6.23 -44.06 23.37
CA TYR A 746 -7.32 -44.79 24.01
C TYR A 746 -7.17 -44.79 25.54
N THR A 747 -8.28 -45.04 26.23
CA THR A 747 -8.29 -45.32 27.67
C THR A 747 -7.33 -46.45 28.02
N PRO A 748 -6.45 -46.32 29.03
CA PRO A 748 -5.49 -47.38 29.34
C PRO A 748 -6.18 -48.69 29.71
N THR A 749 -5.92 -49.73 28.91
CA THR A 749 -6.57 -51.04 29.03
C THR A 749 -5.68 -52.09 29.68
N ALA A 750 -4.35 -51.98 29.54
CA ALA A 750 -3.40 -52.90 30.13
C ALA A 750 -2.66 -52.29 31.33
N VAL A 751 -2.13 -53.16 32.20
CA VAL A 751 -1.34 -52.75 33.38
C VAL A 751 -0.09 -51.95 32.96
N THR A 752 0.55 -52.34 31.86
CA THR A 752 1.72 -51.67 31.29
C THR A 752 1.43 -50.22 30.88
N ASP A 753 0.22 -49.97 30.37
CA ASP A 753 -0.19 -48.64 29.91
C ASP A 753 -0.41 -47.70 31.10
N TRP A 754 -1.02 -48.21 32.16
CA TRP A 754 -1.17 -47.48 33.43
C TRP A 754 0.18 -47.20 34.08
N GLU A 755 1.11 -48.15 34.05
CA GLU A 755 2.45 -47.96 34.60
C GLU A 755 3.22 -46.84 33.86
N ALA A 756 3.15 -46.81 32.53
CA ALA A 756 3.76 -45.76 31.71
C ALA A 756 3.10 -44.39 31.97
N PHE A 757 1.76 -44.33 32.02
CA PHE A 757 0.99 -43.12 32.33
C PHE A 757 1.41 -42.50 33.68
N PHE A 758 1.44 -43.31 34.74
CA PHE A 758 1.84 -42.81 36.06
C PHE A 758 3.32 -42.46 36.13
N ALA A 759 4.19 -43.17 35.43
CA ALA A 759 5.63 -42.86 35.40
C ALA A 759 5.88 -41.46 34.81
N LEU A 760 5.21 -41.13 33.70
CA LEU A 760 5.34 -39.83 33.06
C LEU A 760 4.79 -38.70 33.95
N LYS A 761 3.57 -38.86 34.47
CA LYS A 761 2.91 -37.84 35.31
C LYS A 761 3.66 -37.60 36.62
N LEU A 762 4.07 -38.67 37.30
CA LEU A 762 4.90 -38.57 38.51
C LEU A 762 6.28 -37.97 38.20
N GLY A 763 6.86 -38.28 37.04
CA GLY A 763 8.13 -37.69 36.59
C GLY A 763 8.05 -36.17 36.52
N LYS A 764 7.04 -35.63 35.81
CA LYS A 764 6.86 -34.17 35.64
C LYS A 764 6.53 -33.45 36.95
N ILE A 765 5.66 -34.03 37.79
CA ILE A 765 5.33 -33.47 39.11
C ILE A 765 6.55 -33.47 40.04
N LYS A 766 7.40 -34.51 39.98
CA LYS A 766 8.65 -34.54 40.74
C LYS A 766 9.66 -33.50 40.24
N SER A 767 9.73 -33.26 38.92
CA SER A 767 10.55 -32.17 38.37
C SER A 767 10.05 -30.81 38.84
N ALA A 768 8.73 -30.57 38.84
CA ALA A 768 8.14 -29.36 39.40
C ALA A 768 8.50 -29.18 40.88
N LEU A 769 8.40 -30.26 41.67
CA LEU A 769 8.75 -30.25 43.09
C LEU A 769 10.19 -29.83 43.35
N LYS A 770 11.15 -30.25 42.52
CA LYS A 770 12.56 -29.82 42.64
C LYS A 770 12.70 -28.31 42.52
N PHE A 771 12.06 -27.71 41.50
CA PHE A 771 12.10 -26.26 41.32
C PHE A 771 11.48 -25.49 42.48
N PHE A 772 10.36 -25.97 43.03
CA PHE A 772 9.75 -25.34 44.20
C PHE A 772 10.55 -25.55 45.49
N GLN A 773 11.30 -26.65 45.63
CA GLN A 773 12.17 -26.92 46.79
C GLN A 773 13.37 -25.99 46.88
N GLU A 774 13.86 -25.53 45.74
CA GLU A 774 14.93 -24.55 45.64
C GLU A 774 14.47 -23.12 46.00
N ASP A 775 13.16 -22.89 46.13
CA ASP A 775 12.55 -21.60 46.47
C ASP A 775 11.94 -21.64 47.89
N SER A 776 12.50 -20.86 48.81
CA SER A 776 12.08 -20.81 50.21
C SER A 776 10.69 -20.20 50.43
N GLU A 777 10.16 -19.43 49.47
CA GLU A 777 8.83 -18.82 49.59
C GLU A 777 7.71 -19.78 49.21
N ARG A 778 8.04 -20.90 48.56
CA ARG A 778 7.07 -21.85 47.96
C ARG A 778 6.82 -23.11 48.80
N VAL A 779 6.90 -22.99 50.12
CA VAL A 779 6.71 -24.13 51.07
C VAL A 779 5.33 -24.77 50.94
N PHE A 780 4.29 -23.98 50.65
CA PHE A 780 2.95 -24.48 50.47
C PHE A 780 2.84 -25.37 49.22
N GLU A 781 3.34 -24.90 48.08
CA GLU A 781 3.37 -25.64 46.81
C GLU A 781 4.20 -26.91 46.94
N GLN A 782 5.34 -26.87 47.62
CA GLN A 782 6.12 -28.07 47.95
C GLN A 782 5.30 -29.09 48.75
N GLY A 783 4.57 -28.64 49.77
CA GLY A 783 3.69 -29.50 50.58
C GLY A 783 2.59 -30.15 49.73
N MET A 784 1.92 -29.35 48.89
CA MET A 784 0.86 -29.81 47.99
C MET A 784 1.34 -30.78 46.92
N LEU A 785 2.51 -30.56 46.32
CA LEU A 785 3.08 -31.49 45.35
C LEU A 785 3.53 -32.80 46.01
N ASN A 786 4.08 -32.74 47.23
CA ASN A 786 4.39 -33.95 48.00
C ASN A 786 3.15 -34.77 48.34
N GLU A 787 2.03 -34.12 48.67
CA GLU A 787 0.74 -34.79 48.83
C GLU A 787 0.23 -35.36 47.51
N SER A 788 0.34 -34.60 46.40
CA SER A 788 -0.08 -35.05 45.07
C SER A 788 0.71 -36.28 44.58
N VAL A 789 2.02 -36.31 44.79
CA VAL A 789 2.88 -37.47 44.50
C VAL A 789 2.47 -38.69 45.32
N ARG A 790 2.20 -38.51 46.62
CA ARG A 790 1.72 -39.59 47.49
C ARG A 790 0.36 -40.12 47.04
N LEU A 791 -0.55 -39.23 46.67
CA LEU A 791 -1.90 -39.61 46.21
C LEU A 791 -1.83 -40.37 44.88
N LEU A 792 -1.07 -39.87 43.91
CA LEU A 792 -0.90 -40.52 42.61
C LEU A 792 -0.20 -41.87 42.75
N ALA A 793 0.79 -41.99 43.65
CA ALA A 793 1.43 -43.27 43.95
C ALA A 793 0.44 -44.27 44.58
N PHE A 794 -0.41 -43.82 45.50
CA PHE A 794 -1.47 -44.64 46.08
C PHE A 794 -2.49 -45.08 45.02
N GLN A 795 -2.95 -44.15 44.18
CA GLN A 795 -3.89 -44.43 43.08
C GLN A 795 -3.28 -45.40 42.07
N LYS A 796 -1.98 -45.28 41.75
CA LYS A 796 -1.25 -46.26 40.93
C LYS A 796 -1.32 -47.65 41.54
N THR A 797 -0.93 -47.80 42.81
CA THR A 797 -0.97 -49.11 43.50
C THR A 797 -2.39 -49.65 43.54
N LEU A 798 -3.38 -48.82 43.87
CA LEU A 798 -4.78 -49.20 43.94
C LEU A 798 -5.29 -49.75 42.60
N ILE A 799 -5.06 -49.03 41.50
CA ILE A 799 -5.49 -49.44 40.16
C ILE A 799 -4.80 -50.75 39.76
N ILE A 800 -3.48 -50.84 39.95
CA ILE A 800 -2.72 -52.05 39.60
C ILE A 800 -3.16 -53.25 40.44
N ASP A 801 -3.39 -53.09 41.73
CA ASP A 801 -3.85 -54.18 42.62
C ASP A 801 -5.26 -54.65 42.23
N ILE A 802 -6.16 -53.71 41.90
CA ILE A 802 -7.49 -54.04 41.37
C ILE A 802 -7.35 -54.82 40.06
N MET A 803 -6.53 -54.36 39.11
CA MET A 803 -6.30 -55.06 37.83
C MET A 803 -5.66 -56.45 38.00
N LYS A 804 -4.70 -56.60 38.92
CA LYS A 804 -4.05 -57.89 39.20
C LYS A 804 -5.01 -58.89 39.87
N SER A 805 -5.92 -58.41 40.73
CA SER A 805 -6.95 -59.26 41.35
C SER A 805 -7.91 -59.91 40.36
N TYR A 806 -7.98 -59.40 39.12
CA TYR A 806 -8.72 -60.02 38.01
C TYR A 806 -7.94 -61.09 37.25
N GLY A 807 -6.61 -60.99 37.19
CA GLY A 807 -5.77 -61.77 36.28
C GLY A 807 -5.41 -63.18 36.74
N THR A 808 -5.69 -63.53 38.00
CA THR A 808 -5.35 -64.85 38.56
C THR A 808 -6.59 -65.57 39.06
N GLY A 809 -7.24 -66.29 38.14
CA GLY A 809 -8.11 -67.44 38.44
C GLY A 809 -9.50 -67.15 38.98
N ALA A 810 -10.48 -66.98 38.09
CA ALA A 810 -11.86 -67.40 38.35
C ALA A 810 -12.52 -67.80 37.03
N THR A 811 -12.82 -69.09 36.92
CA THR A 811 -13.74 -69.66 35.95
C THR A 811 -15.06 -68.89 35.95
N ALA A 812 -15.63 -68.71 34.76
CA ALA A 812 -16.92 -68.08 34.53
C ALA A 812 -18.01 -68.69 35.43
N SER A 813 -18.43 -67.96 36.45
CA SER A 813 -19.80 -67.88 36.99
C SER A 813 -19.79 -67.21 38.37
N SER A 814 -20.78 -66.35 38.62
CA SER A 814 -21.13 -65.65 39.87
C SER A 814 -20.44 -64.31 40.21
N ASN A 815 -20.81 -63.24 39.50
CA ASN A 815 -21.33 -61.96 40.05
C ASN A 815 -21.22 -60.78 39.05
N GLN A 816 -22.13 -60.71 38.07
CA GLN A 816 -22.23 -59.60 37.09
C GLN A 816 -22.26 -58.19 37.73
N ALA A 817 -22.80 -58.05 38.94
CA ALA A 817 -22.89 -56.76 39.65
C ALA A 817 -21.53 -56.23 40.13
N HIS A 818 -20.59 -57.12 40.50
CA HIS A 818 -19.26 -56.73 40.98
C HIS A 818 -18.32 -56.33 39.83
N ASP A 819 -18.41 -57.01 38.69
CA ASP A 819 -17.66 -56.64 37.47
C ASP A 819 -18.14 -55.31 36.89
N GLN A 820 -19.47 -55.04 36.92
CA GLN A 820 -20.02 -53.75 36.51
C GLN A 820 -19.57 -52.60 37.43
N LEU A 821 -19.54 -52.80 38.76
CA LEU A 821 -19.06 -51.78 39.72
C LEU A 821 -17.59 -51.43 39.52
N LYS A 822 -16.76 -52.42 39.20
CA LYS A 822 -15.33 -52.23 38.97
C LYS A 822 -15.03 -51.66 37.57
N LYS A 823 -15.83 -52.00 36.55
CA LYS A 823 -15.81 -51.32 35.25
C LYS A 823 -16.22 -49.85 35.39
N ASN A 824 -17.28 -49.58 36.15
CA ASN A 824 -17.71 -48.22 36.52
C ASN A 824 -16.62 -47.49 37.32
N PHE A 825 -15.80 -48.19 38.13
CA PHE A 825 -14.66 -47.57 38.83
C PHE A 825 -13.54 -47.20 37.88
N MET A 826 -13.16 -48.08 36.93
CA MET A 826 -12.18 -47.72 35.91
C MET A 826 -12.70 -46.56 35.05
N GLU A 827 -13.96 -46.61 34.61
CA GLU A 827 -14.62 -45.51 33.89
C GLU A 827 -14.73 -44.23 34.73
N ALA A 828 -15.00 -44.32 36.05
CA ALA A 828 -15.05 -43.16 36.95
C ALA A 828 -13.66 -42.55 37.21
N MET A 829 -12.61 -43.37 37.28
CA MET A 829 -11.22 -42.92 37.35
C MET A 829 -10.78 -42.28 36.02
N ILE A 830 -11.44 -42.63 34.91
CA ILE A 830 -11.21 -42.12 33.55
C ILE A 830 -12.15 -40.95 33.18
N SER A 831 -13.22 -40.70 33.95
CA SER A 831 -14.39 -39.85 33.65
C SER A 831 -14.10 -38.41 33.21
N ASN A 832 -12.87 -37.92 33.32
CA ASN A 832 -12.42 -36.64 32.76
C ASN A 832 -11.65 -36.82 31.44
N LYS A 833 -12.12 -37.69 30.54
CA LYS A 833 -11.52 -37.91 29.21
C LYS A 833 -10.00 -38.18 29.25
N GLY A 834 -9.51 -38.90 30.27
CA GLY A 834 -8.11 -39.30 30.38
C GLY A 834 -7.10 -38.22 30.84
N LEU A 835 -7.51 -36.98 31.12
CA LEU A 835 -6.56 -35.89 31.43
C LEU A 835 -6.27 -35.69 32.93
N THR A 836 -7.22 -35.97 33.84
CA THR A 836 -7.06 -35.68 35.27
C THR A 836 -7.49 -36.85 36.15
N MET A 837 -6.61 -37.28 37.06
CA MET A 837 -6.91 -38.26 38.10
C MET A 837 -7.87 -37.65 39.15
N PRO A 838 -8.70 -38.45 39.82
CA PRO A 838 -9.63 -37.95 40.83
C PRO A 838 -8.91 -37.33 42.02
N SER A 839 -9.58 -36.37 42.67
CA SER A 839 -9.12 -35.77 43.92
C SER A 839 -9.07 -36.80 45.06
N LEU A 840 -8.40 -36.46 46.17
CA LEU A 840 -8.40 -37.27 47.39
C LEU A 840 -9.81 -37.61 47.87
N THR A 841 -10.73 -36.63 47.84
CA THR A 841 -12.12 -36.82 48.27
C THR A 841 -12.87 -37.80 47.37
N GLU A 842 -12.71 -37.65 46.05
CA GLU A 842 -13.33 -38.56 45.10
C GLU A 842 -12.72 -39.95 45.20
N THR A 843 -11.40 -40.05 45.42
CA THR A 843 -10.73 -41.34 45.65
C THR A 843 -11.28 -42.05 46.89
N ILE A 844 -11.48 -41.33 48.00
CA ILE A 844 -12.09 -41.90 49.21
C ILE A 844 -13.52 -42.35 48.94
N ARG A 845 -14.33 -41.54 48.24
CA ARG A 845 -15.70 -41.88 47.85
C ARG A 845 -15.73 -43.17 47.02
N GLN A 846 -14.85 -43.29 46.04
CA GLN A 846 -14.75 -44.47 45.18
C GLN A 846 -14.26 -45.71 45.96
N CYS A 847 -13.28 -45.57 46.85
CA CYS A 847 -12.86 -46.65 47.74
C CYS A 847 -14.01 -47.14 48.64
N VAL A 848 -14.84 -46.23 49.16
CA VAL A 848 -16.04 -46.60 49.93
C VAL A 848 -17.05 -47.33 49.04
N LYS A 849 -17.26 -46.86 47.80
CA LYS A 849 -18.17 -47.50 46.84
C LYS A 849 -17.77 -48.92 46.46
N LEU A 850 -16.47 -49.18 46.42
CA LEU A 850 -15.91 -50.50 46.13
C LEU A 850 -15.82 -51.42 47.37
N GLY A 851 -16.25 -50.96 48.55
CA GLY A 851 -16.12 -51.72 49.80
C GLY A 851 -14.68 -51.80 50.35
N LEU A 852 -13.75 -51.02 49.80
CA LEU A 852 -12.32 -50.98 50.19
C LEU A 852 -12.12 -50.12 51.45
N ARG A 853 -12.78 -50.50 52.54
CA ARG A 853 -12.86 -49.73 53.81
C ARG A 853 -11.48 -49.44 54.40
N LYS A 854 -10.59 -50.44 54.44
CA LYS A 854 -9.22 -50.29 54.96
C LYS A 854 -8.40 -49.25 54.19
N GLN A 855 -8.57 -49.19 52.87
CA GLN A 855 -7.88 -48.24 52.01
C GLN A 855 -8.45 -46.82 52.15
N ALA A 856 -9.77 -46.68 52.32
CA ALA A 856 -10.39 -45.39 52.61
C ALA A 856 -9.96 -44.82 53.98
N ASP A 857 -9.89 -45.66 55.02
CA ASP A 857 -9.42 -45.26 56.36
C ASP A 857 -7.91 -44.95 56.37
N LYS A 858 -7.12 -45.67 55.56
CA LYS A 858 -5.71 -45.36 55.32
C LYS A 858 -5.55 -43.99 54.68
N LEU A 859 -6.31 -43.67 53.61
CA LEU A 859 -6.29 -42.34 52.99
C LEU A 859 -6.69 -41.22 53.96
N LYS A 860 -7.68 -41.45 54.83
CA LYS A 860 -8.06 -40.49 55.90
C LYS A 860 -6.86 -40.19 56.81
N THR A 861 -6.16 -41.23 57.23
CA THR A 861 -5.03 -41.13 58.18
C THR A 861 -3.80 -40.50 57.53
N ASP A 862 -3.40 -41.00 56.36
CA ASP A 862 -2.19 -40.58 55.66
C ASP A 862 -2.24 -39.11 55.21
N PHE A 863 -3.43 -38.61 54.83
CA PHE A 863 -3.65 -37.23 54.38
C PHE A 863 -4.31 -36.34 55.44
N LYS A 864 -4.45 -36.82 56.68
CA LYS A 864 -5.06 -36.06 57.80
C LYS A 864 -6.40 -35.43 57.44
N VAL A 865 -7.26 -36.17 56.74
CA VAL A 865 -8.56 -35.65 56.28
C VAL A 865 -9.42 -35.31 57.50
N PRO A 866 -9.96 -34.08 57.59
CA PRO A 866 -10.81 -33.68 58.71
C PRO A 866 -11.94 -34.66 58.92
N GLU A 867 -12.17 -35.06 60.17
CA GLU A 867 -13.13 -36.10 60.50
C GLU A 867 -14.52 -35.79 59.97
N LYS A 868 -14.98 -34.55 60.14
CA LYS A 868 -16.26 -34.08 59.57
C LYS A 868 -16.33 -34.29 58.05
N ARG A 869 -15.26 -33.96 57.30
CA ARG A 869 -15.21 -34.11 55.84
C ARG A 869 -15.28 -35.57 55.42
N PHE A 870 -14.52 -36.44 56.09
CA PHE A 870 -14.56 -37.88 55.83
C PHE A 870 -15.95 -38.46 56.08
N TRP A 871 -16.62 -38.04 57.16
CA TRP A 871 -17.98 -38.46 57.47
C TRP A 871 -18.99 -38.02 56.40
N TYR A 872 -18.92 -36.77 55.92
CA TYR A 872 -19.76 -36.35 54.79
C TYR A 872 -19.56 -37.19 53.54
N VAL A 873 -18.30 -37.46 53.17
CA VAL A 873 -17.96 -38.22 51.96
C VAL A 873 -18.44 -39.66 52.05
N LYS A 874 -18.20 -40.31 53.19
CA LYS A 874 -18.61 -41.69 53.45
C LYS A 874 -20.13 -41.82 53.53
N MET A 875 -20.82 -40.89 54.20
CA MET A 875 -22.28 -40.84 54.25
C MET A 875 -22.88 -40.75 52.84
N LYS A 876 -22.43 -39.77 52.03
CA LYS A 876 -22.90 -39.60 50.65
C LYS A 876 -22.65 -40.86 49.80
N ALA A 877 -21.46 -41.45 49.92
CA ALA A 877 -21.12 -42.67 49.18
C ALA A 877 -22.03 -43.87 49.53
N LEU A 878 -22.32 -44.08 50.82
CA LEU A 878 -23.19 -45.16 51.31
C LEU A 878 -24.64 -44.95 50.90
N VAL A 879 -25.14 -43.72 50.96
CA VAL A 879 -26.50 -43.35 50.51
C VAL A 879 -26.65 -43.56 49.01
N GLU A 880 -25.68 -43.16 48.20
CA GLU A 880 -25.68 -43.38 46.75
C GLU A 880 -25.66 -44.87 46.38
N MET A 881 -24.98 -45.70 47.17
CA MET A 881 -25.02 -47.16 47.02
C MET A 881 -26.31 -47.81 47.53
N LYS A 882 -27.16 -47.05 48.23
CA LYS A 882 -28.32 -47.57 48.98
C LYS A 882 -27.92 -48.65 50.00
N ASP A 883 -26.72 -48.57 50.55
CA ASP A 883 -26.22 -49.46 51.62
C ASP A 883 -26.72 -48.95 52.98
N TRP A 884 -28.01 -49.18 53.25
CA TRP A 884 -28.68 -48.70 54.47
C TRP A 884 -28.14 -49.37 55.73
N ASP A 885 -27.86 -50.68 55.66
CA ASP A 885 -27.30 -51.45 56.77
C ASP A 885 -25.87 -50.98 57.09
N GLY A 886 -25.06 -50.71 56.07
CA GLY A 886 -23.73 -50.13 56.23
C GLY A 886 -23.76 -48.72 56.80
N LEU A 887 -24.73 -47.89 56.39
CA LEU A 887 -24.93 -46.54 56.91
C LEU A 887 -25.36 -46.55 58.38
N GLU A 888 -26.30 -47.42 58.76
CA GLU A 888 -26.78 -47.54 60.13
C GLU A 888 -25.67 -48.01 61.08
N ASN A 889 -24.99 -49.11 60.72
CA ASN A 889 -23.88 -49.67 61.50
C ASN A 889 -22.72 -48.68 61.67
N TRP A 890 -22.41 -47.90 60.63
CA TRP A 890 -21.32 -46.92 60.70
C TRP A 890 -21.69 -45.64 61.47
N SER A 891 -22.95 -45.20 61.38
CA SER A 891 -23.40 -43.93 61.98
C SER A 891 -23.37 -43.90 63.51
N GLY A 892 -23.49 -45.06 64.17
CA GLY A 892 -23.39 -45.19 65.62
C GLY A 892 -24.35 -44.31 66.43
N LYS A 893 -23.94 -43.94 67.65
CA LYS A 893 -24.72 -43.09 68.58
C LYS A 893 -24.39 -41.60 68.51
N LYS A 894 -23.18 -41.23 68.08
CA LYS A 894 -22.72 -39.84 67.97
C LYS A 894 -22.03 -39.65 66.63
N SER A 895 -22.39 -38.58 65.92
CA SER A 895 -21.75 -38.19 64.65
C SER A 895 -21.04 -36.85 64.78
N PRO A 896 -19.77 -36.72 64.34
CA PRO A 896 -19.04 -35.44 64.30
C PRO A 896 -19.70 -34.37 63.43
N ILE A 897 -20.57 -34.76 62.49
CA ILE A 897 -21.32 -33.84 61.61
C ILE A 897 -22.77 -33.61 62.09
N GLY A 898 -23.18 -34.25 63.19
CA GLY A 898 -24.59 -34.35 63.58
C GLY A 898 -25.38 -35.29 62.66
N PHE A 899 -26.64 -35.54 62.99
CA PHE A 899 -27.51 -36.41 62.19
C PHE A 899 -28.40 -35.65 61.20
N GLU A 900 -28.54 -34.33 61.35
CA GLU A 900 -29.31 -33.50 60.42
C GLU A 900 -28.81 -33.58 58.97
N PRO A 901 -27.49 -33.62 58.69
CA PRO A 901 -27.01 -33.79 57.32
C PRO A 901 -27.35 -35.15 56.71
N PHE A 902 -27.50 -36.20 57.52
CA PHE A 902 -27.96 -37.51 57.06
C PHE A 902 -29.41 -37.40 56.59
N VAL A 903 -30.29 -36.80 57.42
CA VAL A 903 -31.71 -36.59 57.10
C VAL A 903 -31.84 -35.77 55.82
N ASN A 904 -31.19 -34.61 55.74
CA ASN A 904 -31.30 -33.72 54.58
C ASN A 904 -30.80 -34.38 53.28
N HIS A 905 -29.71 -35.15 53.33
CA HIS A 905 -29.18 -35.82 52.14
C HIS A 905 -30.04 -37.02 51.70
N LEU A 906 -30.57 -37.79 52.64
CA LEU A 906 -31.52 -38.88 52.36
C LEU A 906 -32.81 -38.35 51.74
N LEU A 907 -33.34 -37.23 52.24
CA LEU A 907 -34.50 -36.54 51.65
C LEU A 907 -34.20 -36.04 50.23
N ALA A 908 -33.02 -35.47 50.00
CA ALA A 908 -32.61 -35.04 48.66
C ALA A 908 -32.52 -36.21 47.66
N MET A 909 -32.29 -37.43 48.12
CA MET A 909 -32.28 -38.66 47.32
C MET A 909 -33.65 -39.36 47.28
N GLY A 910 -34.72 -38.72 47.77
CA GLY A 910 -36.08 -39.26 47.80
C GLY A 910 -36.31 -40.40 48.78
N CYS A 911 -35.36 -40.67 49.69
CA CYS A 911 -35.41 -41.79 50.62
C CYS A 911 -36.00 -41.38 51.98
N HIS A 912 -37.29 -40.99 51.98
CA HIS A 912 -37.99 -40.43 53.15
C HIS A 912 -38.02 -41.38 54.36
N ARG A 913 -38.29 -42.67 54.13
CA ARG A 913 -38.39 -43.67 55.21
C ARG A 913 -37.08 -43.89 55.96
N GLU A 914 -35.96 -43.86 55.24
CA GLU A 914 -34.64 -44.02 55.85
C GLU A 914 -34.19 -42.72 56.53
N ALA A 915 -34.61 -41.55 56.03
CA ALA A 915 -34.36 -40.26 56.69
C ALA A 915 -34.98 -40.19 58.09
N LEU A 916 -36.20 -40.72 58.26
CA LEU A 916 -36.92 -40.75 59.54
C LEU A 916 -36.14 -41.45 60.67
N ARG A 917 -35.35 -42.48 60.35
CA ARG A 917 -34.53 -43.20 61.34
C ARG A 917 -33.48 -42.31 62.03
N TYR A 918 -33.09 -41.22 61.38
CA TYR A 918 -32.07 -40.29 61.88
C TYR A 918 -32.64 -39.05 62.54
N VAL A 919 -33.93 -38.73 62.37
CA VAL A 919 -34.56 -37.54 62.98
C VAL A 919 -34.55 -37.58 64.52
N PRO A 920 -34.86 -38.70 65.20
CA PRO A 920 -34.75 -38.78 66.66
C PRO A 920 -33.33 -38.56 67.19
N LYS A 921 -32.32 -38.84 66.35
CA LYS A 921 -30.90 -38.67 66.69
C LYS A 921 -30.43 -37.21 66.53
N CYS A 922 -31.23 -36.33 65.92
CA CYS A 922 -30.94 -34.92 65.73
C CYS A 922 -31.19 -34.11 67.02
N GLU A 923 -30.67 -32.88 67.08
CA GLU A 923 -30.90 -31.97 68.19
C GLU A 923 -32.39 -31.67 68.35
N ALA A 924 -32.86 -31.70 69.59
CA ALA A 924 -34.27 -31.54 69.94
C ALA A 924 -34.90 -30.36 69.16
N ARG A 925 -34.36 -29.15 69.31
CA ARG A 925 -34.88 -27.91 68.69
C ARG A 925 -35.22 -28.00 67.19
N ASN A 926 -34.51 -28.84 66.44
CA ASN A 926 -34.63 -28.92 64.97
C ASN A 926 -35.47 -30.12 64.50
N ARG A 927 -35.82 -31.06 65.40
CA ARG A 927 -36.57 -32.29 65.04
C ARG A 927 -37.93 -32.01 64.41
N VAL A 928 -38.66 -31.03 64.96
CA VAL A 928 -40.01 -30.67 64.51
C VAL A 928 -40.01 -30.32 63.02
N GLU A 929 -39.12 -29.41 62.60
CA GLU A 929 -38.99 -29.02 61.20
C GLU A 929 -38.47 -30.18 60.31
N LEU A 930 -37.64 -31.07 60.85
CA LEU A 930 -37.13 -32.23 60.11
C LEU A 930 -38.20 -33.29 59.88
N TYR A 931 -39.07 -33.58 60.87
CA TYR A 931 -40.24 -34.45 60.69
C TYR A 931 -41.21 -33.89 59.65
N VAL A 932 -41.46 -32.58 59.68
CA VAL A 932 -42.24 -31.88 58.65
C VAL A 932 -41.64 -32.07 57.26
N LYS A 933 -40.31 -31.91 57.12
CA LYS A 933 -39.60 -32.15 55.83
C LYS A 933 -39.63 -33.62 55.40
N CYS A 934 -39.72 -34.56 56.34
CA CYS A 934 -39.94 -35.97 56.05
C CYS A 934 -41.38 -36.31 55.65
N GLY A 935 -42.33 -35.36 55.80
CA GLY A 935 -43.74 -35.55 55.53
C GLY A 935 -44.54 -36.08 56.72
N GLU A 936 -43.92 -36.28 57.88
CA GLU A 936 -44.53 -36.82 59.09
C GLU A 936 -44.98 -35.68 60.01
N TRP A 937 -46.14 -35.11 59.71
CA TRP A 937 -46.68 -33.95 60.42
C TRP A 937 -47.28 -34.29 61.79
N VAL A 938 -47.82 -35.51 61.94
CA VAL A 938 -48.41 -35.96 63.21
C VAL A 938 -47.32 -36.16 64.26
N THR A 939 -46.21 -36.82 63.90
CA THR A 939 -45.06 -36.99 64.81
C THR A 939 -44.34 -35.68 65.10
N ALA A 940 -44.32 -34.74 64.15
CA ALA A 940 -43.85 -33.37 64.42
C ALA A 940 -44.73 -32.67 65.48
N GLY A 941 -46.04 -32.89 65.43
CA GLY A 941 -47.00 -32.41 66.42
C GLY A 941 -46.82 -33.04 67.79
N GLU A 942 -46.64 -34.36 67.85
CA GLU A 942 -46.33 -35.10 69.09
C GLU A 942 -45.05 -34.58 69.76
N GLU A 943 -43.97 -34.35 69.00
CA GLU A 943 -42.73 -33.80 69.54
C GLU A 943 -42.89 -32.34 70.04
N CYS A 944 -43.78 -31.54 69.44
CA CYS A 944 -44.15 -30.23 69.97
C CYS A 944 -45.00 -30.34 71.24
N ALA A 945 -45.89 -31.34 71.30
CA ALA A 945 -46.76 -31.57 72.44
C ALA A 945 -45.96 -31.99 73.68
N ASP A 946 -45.04 -32.94 73.51
CA ASP A 946 -44.12 -33.42 74.55
C ASP A 946 -43.23 -32.30 75.13
N ARG A 947 -43.05 -31.20 74.40
CA ARG A 947 -42.25 -30.04 74.83
C ARG A 947 -43.06 -28.84 75.32
N GLY A 948 -44.39 -28.92 75.25
CA GLY A 948 -45.27 -27.80 75.60
C GLY A 948 -45.13 -26.58 74.66
N GLU A 949 -44.65 -26.76 73.42
CA GLU A 949 -44.48 -25.67 72.45
C GLU A 949 -45.81 -25.35 71.73
N THR A 950 -46.81 -24.87 72.47
CA THR A 950 -48.19 -24.61 71.97
C THR A 950 -48.21 -23.66 70.77
N ALA A 951 -47.37 -22.62 70.77
CA ALA A 951 -47.26 -21.66 69.67
C ALA A 951 -46.82 -22.32 68.34
N LYS A 952 -45.85 -23.24 68.39
CA LYS A 952 -45.40 -23.99 67.20
C LYS A 952 -46.41 -25.05 66.76
N LEU A 953 -47.15 -25.65 67.69
CA LEU A 953 -48.22 -26.60 67.37
C LEU A 953 -49.36 -25.94 66.59
N ILE A 954 -49.71 -24.71 66.97
CA ILE A 954 -50.65 -23.86 66.21
C ILE A 954 -50.09 -23.53 64.82
N GLU A 955 -48.80 -23.19 64.72
CA GLU A 955 -48.13 -22.93 63.44
C GLU A 955 -48.14 -24.18 62.53
N LEU A 956 -47.87 -25.37 63.08
CA LEU A 956 -47.90 -26.64 62.33
C LEU A 956 -49.30 -26.96 61.81
N ARG A 957 -50.35 -26.73 62.61
CA ARG A 957 -51.75 -26.89 62.17
C ARG A 957 -52.06 -25.98 60.98
N GLN A 958 -51.57 -24.74 60.98
CA GLN A 958 -51.78 -23.80 59.87
C GLN A 958 -51.01 -24.19 58.60
N ARG A 959 -49.84 -24.83 58.76
CA ARG A 959 -48.96 -25.21 57.64
C ARG A 959 -49.22 -26.61 57.08
N CYS A 960 -49.98 -27.46 57.78
CA CYS A 960 -50.15 -28.84 57.36
C CYS A 960 -51.01 -28.97 56.07
N PRO A 961 -50.63 -29.85 55.13
CA PRO A 961 -51.29 -29.95 53.83
C PRO A 961 -52.57 -30.81 53.83
N SER A 962 -52.84 -31.57 54.90
CA SER A 962 -53.94 -32.55 54.96
C SER A 962 -54.94 -32.22 56.08
N PRO A 963 -56.26 -32.22 55.80
CA PRO A 963 -57.28 -31.92 56.81
C PRO A 963 -57.36 -32.98 57.92
N HIS A 964 -56.98 -34.24 57.64
CA HIS A 964 -56.91 -35.29 58.65
C HIS A 964 -55.78 -35.05 59.67
N VAL A 965 -54.63 -34.59 59.19
CA VAL A 965 -53.49 -34.19 60.03
C VAL A 965 -53.85 -32.94 60.85
N ALA A 966 -54.54 -31.97 60.25
CA ALA A 966 -55.01 -30.78 60.96
C ALA A 966 -55.93 -31.13 62.14
N ALA A 967 -56.79 -32.14 62.00
CA ALA A 967 -57.66 -32.62 63.07
C ALA A 967 -56.87 -33.29 64.21
N ALA A 968 -55.87 -34.12 63.88
CA ALA A 968 -54.98 -34.74 64.87
C ALA A 968 -54.17 -33.69 65.65
N LEU A 969 -53.63 -32.68 64.97
CA LEU A 969 -52.92 -31.56 65.60
C LEU A 969 -53.85 -30.69 66.45
N SER A 970 -55.10 -30.48 66.02
CA SER A 970 -56.09 -29.70 66.80
C SER A 970 -56.43 -30.40 68.11
N LYS A 971 -56.59 -31.73 68.09
CA LYS A 971 -56.77 -32.54 69.30
C LYS A 971 -55.58 -32.42 70.25
N MET A 972 -54.35 -32.46 69.75
CA MET A 972 -53.14 -32.26 70.57
C MET A 972 -53.05 -30.86 71.18
N ILE A 973 -53.55 -29.82 70.49
CA ILE A 973 -53.65 -28.45 71.03
C ILE A 973 -54.67 -28.40 72.17
N GLU A 974 -55.81 -29.05 72.00
CA GLU A 974 -56.87 -29.14 73.03
C GLU A 974 -56.39 -29.91 74.26
N ASP A 975 -55.74 -31.07 74.06
CA ASP A 975 -55.19 -31.92 75.14
C ASP A 975 -54.08 -31.22 75.96
N LEU A 976 -53.36 -30.26 75.38
CA LEU A 976 -52.35 -29.43 76.07
C LEU A 976 -52.93 -28.20 76.78
N ALA A 977 -54.14 -27.78 76.39
CA ALA A 977 -54.83 -26.62 76.96
C ALA A 977 -55.71 -27.01 78.17
N ALA A 978 -56.07 -28.29 78.29
CA ALA A 978 -56.70 -28.92 79.45
C ALA A 978 -55.66 -29.32 80.51
#